data_AF-A0A2E8D7V0-F1
#
_entry.id   AF-A0A2E8D7V0-F1
#
_cell.length_a   1.000
_cell.length_b   1.000
_cell.length_c   1.000
_cell.angle_alpha   90.00
_cell.angle_beta   90.00
_cell.angle_gamma   90.00
#
_symmetry.space_group_name_H-M   'P 1'
#
loop_
_entity.id
_entity.type
_entity.pdbx_description
1 polymer ?
#
loop_
_entity_poly.entity_id
_entity_poly.type
_entity_poly.pdbx_seq_one_letter_code
_entity_poly.pdbx_strand_id
1 'polypeptide(L)'
;MSIHVLPDTQSHPEPGRTQQRGDRQDSSPGRWRKSGLLVIGVVAVLVCVTAFMRSAISSLEMSPKLTHTITRGDLVVTVTEQGTVESSKSTEIKCQVRGGYGGRGGQSTVTWVIPAGTVVQQGDELVRLDTKIIEETISLGKTDTNNAKAALARAEADLAKAEIAIDAYLKGRYRSQMKLLEKQSAIATRNVRTAQALLRHSETMFRQGFVTELEVEANGYTVTQAELELKVTETEMDVLSRLTKAMQLETLNGQLIATKARLAGRTAGLALEQSRLELALEEFENCVIKAPQSGLVIYPSTAKWKDAPDITEGASIHNNQVLLLMPDLSQMQVAIGIHESIIDRIKPGLVARVTLPDRTLDTKVSSVASVARPAGWWTGNVVRYDTIIQLPSAEGLKPGMSAEVEVIVARHEDVLSVPAAAVLETDLGHFCWAETVKGTERRSLQLGDGNDEFIVVEAGLEEGDQVVLDPLDSIEEARELVGASLVHTIERGDLLVTLTEQGALESSDNTQIKCKVRGNSTINWVIESGTQVQPGDELVGLENKQIEDYLHERTKYAHLSRGAAIGFRTQATSAGVAISEYLQGRYPTELMTLEKDQAIAESRQTTARNMLDYANSMAKSGYVSELEVEQKQFALNEAKSAAEIKRTEIDVLKRFTKDAELTTLQGNWEAAKAAANGHEEVLAMDEVRIELARKEIERCVVKAERSGLVIYPSSEEWKHVPDIAEGATVHNDQVLLLMPDLSKMQVKVGIHESMVDHIKPGMTARVTLPDRTLRGEVSSVASVAQPAGWWTGNIVKYDAIIKLPSVEGLKPGMSAEVEVLMARHENVLMIPLAAVVETEEGNFCWVGAPAEAQRRSLQLGDSNDEFIVVEAGLREGDQVVLNPTAFVEEALDSTETGTESQP
;
A
#
# COMPACT_ATOMS: atom_id res chain seq x y z
N MET A 1 19.77 -18.95 41.06
CA MET A 1 19.52 -20.37 41.34
C MET A 1 19.17 -21.02 40.01
N SER A 2 20.19 -21.50 39.30
CA SER A 2 20.55 -22.95 39.19
C SER A 2 19.69 -23.62 38.12
N ILE A 3 20.07 -23.50 36.84
CA ILE A 3 20.95 -24.45 36.10
C ILE A 3 20.31 -25.84 35.95
N HIS A 4 19.94 -26.20 34.72
CA HIS A 4 20.38 -27.48 34.16
C HIS A 4 20.51 -27.42 32.64
N VAL A 5 21.77 -27.30 32.23
CA VAL A 5 22.34 -27.71 30.95
C VAL A 5 22.67 -29.20 31.05
N LEU A 6 22.43 -29.97 29.99
CA LEU A 6 23.06 -31.27 29.71
C LEU A 6 23.22 -31.43 28.18
N PRO A 7 24.18 -32.24 27.72
CA PRO A 7 25.12 -31.85 26.67
C PRO A 7 25.14 -32.79 25.44
N ASP A 8 25.90 -32.34 24.43
CA ASP A 8 26.42 -33.11 23.31
C ASP A 8 27.18 -34.38 23.75
N THR A 9 27.01 -35.47 22.99
CA THR A 9 28.11 -36.42 22.71
C THR A 9 27.84 -37.26 21.45
N GLN A 10 28.85 -37.22 20.56
CA GLN A 10 29.51 -38.33 19.84
C GLN A 10 29.07 -38.74 18.42
N SER A 11 29.79 -38.13 17.47
CA SER A 11 30.64 -38.73 16.43
C SER A 11 30.86 -40.25 16.37
N HIS A 12 30.76 -40.82 15.15
CA HIS A 12 31.71 -41.71 14.43
C HIS A 12 30.99 -42.44 13.26
N PRO A 13 31.67 -43.04 12.26
CA PRO A 13 32.86 -42.61 11.51
C PRO A 13 32.71 -42.78 9.97
N GLU A 14 33.66 -42.20 9.22
CA GLU A 14 33.96 -42.62 7.83
C GLU A 14 34.47 -44.06 7.74
N PRO A 15 34.39 -44.68 6.56
CA PRO A 15 35.53 -45.44 6.06
C PRO A 15 35.92 -45.07 4.62
N GLY A 16 37.15 -44.58 4.48
CA GLY A 16 38.23 -45.31 3.79
C GLY A 16 38.00 -45.79 2.35
N ARG A 17 38.71 -45.13 1.42
CA ARG A 17 39.13 -45.59 0.09
C ARG A 17 39.59 -47.06 0.04
N THR A 18 39.22 -47.74 -1.04
CA THR A 18 40.07 -48.76 -1.67
C THR A 18 39.97 -48.71 -3.19
N GLN A 19 41.15 -48.53 -3.80
CA GLN A 19 41.46 -48.75 -5.21
C GLN A 19 41.35 -50.24 -5.56
N GLN A 20 40.77 -50.56 -6.71
CA GLN A 20 41.23 -51.66 -7.58
C GLN A 20 41.05 -51.17 -9.03
N ARG A 21 42.11 -50.67 -9.67
CA ARG A 21 43.11 -51.41 -10.47
C ARG A 21 42.45 -52.28 -11.54
N GLY A 22 42.43 -51.74 -12.75
CA GLY A 22 42.17 -52.47 -13.97
C GLY A 22 43.26 -53.50 -14.22
N ASP A 23 42.82 -54.62 -14.79
CA ASP A 23 43.69 -55.63 -15.38
C ASP A 23 43.67 -55.53 -16.90
N ARG A 24 44.85 -55.83 -17.42
CA ARG A 24 45.37 -55.62 -18.77
C ARG A 24 45.09 -56.81 -19.70
N GLN A 25 45.21 -56.51 -21.00
CA GLN A 25 45.80 -57.34 -22.07
C GLN A 25 44.97 -58.57 -22.53
N ASP A 26 44.98 -59.00 -23.79
CA ASP A 26 45.87 -58.67 -24.91
C ASP A 26 45.24 -59.14 -26.25
N SER A 27 45.94 -58.78 -27.33
CA SER A 27 46.06 -59.50 -28.61
C SER A 27 45.17 -59.11 -29.81
N SER A 28 45.80 -58.33 -30.70
CA SER A 28 45.73 -58.48 -32.16
C SER A 28 46.60 -59.70 -32.58
N PRO A 29 46.90 -60.00 -33.88
CA PRO A 29 46.36 -59.54 -35.17
C PRO A 29 46.10 -60.70 -36.18
N GLY A 30 45.49 -60.42 -37.33
CA GLY A 30 45.31 -61.39 -38.42
C GLY A 30 45.47 -60.78 -39.82
N ARG A 31 46.71 -60.72 -40.31
CA ARG A 31 47.08 -60.48 -41.71
C ARG A 31 46.68 -61.68 -42.58
N TRP A 32 46.13 -61.43 -43.78
CA TRP A 32 46.42 -62.26 -44.96
C TRP A 32 46.66 -61.40 -46.21
N ARG A 33 47.91 -61.46 -46.69
CA ARG A 33 48.38 -61.11 -48.04
C ARG A 33 48.39 -62.40 -48.87
N LYS A 34 48.01 -62.32 -50.15
CA LYS A 34 48.77 -62.75 -51.37
C LYS A 34 48.11 -62.01 -52.55
N SER A 35 48.70 -61.01 -53.23
CA SER A 35 49.89 -60.97 -54.08
C SER A 35 49.84 -61.88 -55.31
N GLY A 36 49.80 -61.28 -56.52
CA GLY A 36 50.53 -61.81 -57.67
C GLY A 36 50.02 -61.44 -59.08
N LEU A 37 50.86 -60.66 -59.78
CA LEU A 37 51.02 -60.47 -61.25
C LEU A 37 50.10 -59.48 -62.00
N LEU A 38 50.55 -58.69 -62.98
CA LEU A 38 51.84 -58.09 -63.39
C LEU A 38 51.59 -57.43 -64.77
N VAL A 39 52.20 -56.27 -65.02
CA VAL A 39 52.53 -55.66 -66.32
C VAL A 39 51.40 -55.38 -67.33
N ILE A 40 51.12 -54.10 -67.55
CA ILE A 40 51.10 -53.34 -68.83
C ILE A 40 50.38 -52.02 -68.52
N GLY A 41 51.08 -50.88 -68.54
CA GLY A 41 50.44 -49.57 -68.32
C GLY A 41 51.34 -48.42 -67.91
N VAL A 42 52.66 -48.64 -67.74
CA VAL A 42 53.61 -47.62 -67.25
C VAL A 42 54.25 -46.80 -68.39
N VAL A 43 53.78 -46.92 -69.63
CA VAL A 43 54.31 -46.14 -70.78
C VAL A 43 53.31 -45.10 -71.33
N ALA A 44 52.07 -45.05 -70.82
CA ALA A 44 51.05 -44.11 -71.32
C ALA A 44 50.86 -42.84 -70.48
N VAL A 45 51.41 -42.79 -69.26
CA VAL A 45 51.19 -41.63 -68.33
C VAL A 45 52.36 -40.64 -68.34
N LEU A 46 53.53 -41.00 -68.88
CA LEU A 46 54.69 -40.12 -68.93
C LEU A 46 54.78 -39.22 -70.19
N VAL A 47 53.83 -39.35 -71.13
CA VAL A 47 53.75 -38.51 -72.36
C VAL A 47 52.73 -37.38 -72.24
N CYS A 48 51.92 -37.34 -71.18
CA CYS A 48 51.00 -36.21 -70.92
C CYS A 48 51.59 -35.10 -70.03
N VAL A 49 52.77 -35.31 -69.44
CA VAL A 49 53.38 -34.35 -68.49
C VAL A 49 54.44 -33.45 -69.15
N THR A 50 54.85 -33.72 -70.39
CA THR A 50 55.85 -32.90 -71.11
C THR A 50 55.30 -32.10 -72.30
N ALA A 51 53.98 -32.13 -72.51
CA ALA A 51 53.28 -31.28 -73.49
C ALA A 51 52.52 -30.09 -72.87
N PHE A 52 52.48 -29.98 -71.53
CA PHE A 52 51.81 -28.87 -70.84
C PHE A 52 52.77 -27.82 -70.23
N MET A 53 54.09 -28.02 -70.33
CA MET A 53 55.12 -27.06 -69.92
C MET A 53 55.96 -26.59 -71.12
N ARG A 54 55.29 -26.07 -72.15
CA ARG A 54 55.92 -25.23 -73.19
C ARG A 54 54.90 -24.38 -73.96
N SER A 55 54.09 -23.63 -73.22
CA SER A 55 53.35 -22.48 -73.74
C SER A 55 53.25 -21.41 -72.65
N ALA A 56 54.40 -20.99 -72.16
CA ALA A 56 54.53 -19.71 -71.50
C ALA A 56 54.80 -18.65 -72.58
N ILE A 57 54.13 -17.51 -72.41
CA ILE A 57 54.30 -16.21 -73.08
C ILE A 57 53.35 -15.97 -74.26
N SER A 58 52.09 -15.64 -73.93
CA SER A 58 51.46 -14.34 -74.32
C SER A 58 49.96 -14.32 -73.95
N SER A 59 49.62 -13.73 -72.79
CA SER A 59 48.41 -12.92 -72.50
C SER A 59 48.15 -12.92 -70.98
N LEU A 60 48.44 -11.79 -70.32
CA LEU A 60 47.88 -11.47 -69.01
C LEU A 60 46.40 -11.15 -69.23
N GLU A 61 45.49 -12.03 -68.80
CA GLU A 61 44.08 -11.69 -68.65
C GLU A 61 43.83 -11.32 -67.18
N MET A 62 43.39 -10.08 -66.97
CA MET A 62 42.91 -9.53 -65.70
C MET A 62 41.77 -10.38 -65.13
N SER A 63 41.75 -10.56 -63.81
CA SER A 63 40.55 -10.97 -63.07
C SER A 63 39.37 -10.06 -63.48
N PRO A 64 38.18 -10.60 -63.79
CA PRO A 64 37.05 -9.74 -64.15
C PRO A 64 36.69 -8.89 -62.93
N LYS A 65 36.77 -7.56 -63.07
CA LYS A 65 36.23 -6.61 -62.09
C LYS A 65 34.72 -6.87 -62.00
N LEU A 66 34.19 -7.10 -60.80
CA LEU A 66 32.73 -7.18 -60.63
C LEU A 66 32.17 -5.76 -60.79
N THR A 67 31.41 -5.54 -61.86
CA THR A 67 30.71 -4.28 -62.09
C THR A 67 29.21 -4.44 -61.92
N HIS A 68 28.56 -3.40 -61.38
CA HIS A 68 27.12 -3.29 -61.25
C HIS A 68 26.62 -2.21 -62.21
N THR A 69 25.57 -2.51 -62.98
CA THR A 69 24.97 -1.52 -63.87
C THR A 69 23.96 -0.69 -63.08
N ILE A 70 24.15 0.63 -63.03
CA ILE A 70 23.26 1.56 -62.36
C ILE A 70 21.91 1.54 -63.07
N THR A 71 20.86 1.27 -62.30
CA THR A 71 19.48 1.27 -62.79
C THR A 71 18.65 2.24 -61.97
N ARG A 72 17.59 2.77 -62.60
CA ARG A 72 16.55 3.50 -61.88
C ARG A 72 15.55 2.52 -61.32
N GLY A 73 15.22 2.69 -60.04
CA GLY A 73 14.28 1.84 -59.35
C GLY A 73 13.71 2.52 -58.11
N ASP A 74 12.73 1.86 -57.51
CA ASP A 74 12.21 2.26 -56.22
C ASP A 74 13.17 1.73 -55.13
N LEU A 75 13.65 2.60 -54.25
CA LEU A 75 14.42 2.22 -53.08
C LEU A 75 13.57 2.39 -51.82
N VAL A 76 13.49 1.33 -51.02
CA VAL A 76 12.79 1.34 -49.72
C VAL A 76 13.81 1.14 -48.62
N VAL A 77 13.82 2.05 -47.65
CA VAL A 77 14.66 1.97 -46.45
C VAL A 77 13.81 1.37 -45.33
N THR A 78 14.18 0.20 -44.84
CA THR A 78 13.46 -0.53 -43.81
C THR A 78 14.33 -0.84 -42.60
N VAL A 79 13.69 -1.01 -41.44
CA VAL A 79 14.32 -1.43 -40.18
C VAL A 79 13.63 -2.69 -39.71
N THR A 80 14.38 -3.77 -39.54
CA THR A 80 13.84 -5.09 -39.17
C THR A 80 14.21 -5.46 -37.74
N GLU A 81 13.20 -5.69 -36.91
CA GLU A 81 13.35 -6.09 -35.51
C GLU A 81 12.45 -7.27 -35.15
N GLN A 82 12.82 -8.02 -34.12
CA GLN A 82 12.02 -9.14 -33.62
C GLN A 82 11.27 -8.76 -32.34
N GLY A 83 10.02 -9.22 -32.23
CA GLY A 83 9.17 -9.00 -31.08
C GLY A 83 8.29 -10.19 -30.77
N THR A 84 7.57 -10.09 -29.66
CA THR A 84 6.51 -11.04 -29.30
C THR A 84 5.17 -10.34 -29.33
N VAL A 85 4.19 -11.02 -29.91
CA VAL A 85 2.79 -10.59 -29.91
C VAL A 85 2.27 -10.67 -28.47
N GLU A 86 1.82 -9.55 -27.94
CA GLU A 86 1.21 -9.44 -26.63
C GLU A 86 -0.12 -8.68 -26.71
N SER A 87 -0.90 -8.74 -25.64
CA SER A 87 -2.10 -7.92 -25.54
C SER A 87 -1.72 -6.60 -24.89
N SER A 88 -2.13 -5.48 -25.50
CA SER A 88 -1.97 -4.14 -24.93
C SER A 88 -2.67 -4.00 -23.57
N LYS A 89 -3.74 -4.78 -23.36
CA LYS A 89 -4.51 -4.85 -22.11
C LYS A 89 -4.73 -6.30 -21.71
N SER A 90 -4.31 -6.67 -20.50
CA SER A 90 -4.57 -7.99 -19.93
C SER A 90 -5.31 -7.83 -18.61
N THR A 91 -6.41 -8.57 -18.47
CA THR A 91 -7.17 -8.57 -17.22
C THR A 91 -6.69 -9.72 -16.34
N GLU A 92 -6.21 -9.42 -15.14
CA GLU A 92 -5.84 -10.42 -14.14
C GLU A 92 -7.08 -10.92 -13.39
N ILE A 93 -7.33 -12.22 -13.44
CA ILE A 93 -8.39 -12.87 -12.68
C ILE A 93 -7.78 -13.36 -11.37
N LYS A 94 -8.11 -12.68 -10.26
CA LYS A 94 -7.55 -12.95 -8.93
C LYS A 94 -8.53 -13.70 -8.03
N CYS A 95 -7.99 -14.44 -7.06
CA CYS A 95 -8.78 -15.01 -5.98
C CYS A 95 -9.26 -13.91 -5.03
N GLN A 96 -10.57 -13.72 -4.91
CA GLN A 96 -11.17 -12.74 -4.00
C GLN A 96 -11.59 -13.36 -2.64
N VAL A 97 -11.52 -14.69 -2.52
CA VAL A 97 -11.85 -15.39 -1.28
C VAL A 97 -10.73 -15.18 -0.26
N ARG A 98 -11.07 -14.68 0.93
CA ARG A 98 -10.09 -14.33 1.98
C ARG A 98 -9.50 -15.55 2.70
N GLY A 99 -10.10 -16.72 2.46
CA GLY A 99 -9.65 -17.98 3.02
C GLY A 99 -9.99 -18.12 4.51
N GLY A 100 -11.15 -17.65 4.98
CA GLY A 100 -11.69 -18.00 6.30
C GLY A 100 -11.72 -16.89 7.35
N TYR A 101 -12.76 -16.93 8.19
CA TYR A 101 -13.12 -15.94 9.20
C TYR A 101 -12.31 -16.06 10.51
N GLY A 102 -11.87 -14.95 11.10
CA GLY A 102 -11.36 -14.90 12.49
C GLY A 102 -9.96 -15.51 12.73
N GLY A 103 -9.05 -15.48 11.76
CA GLY A 103 -7.67 -15.97 11.93
C GLY A 103 -7.52 -17.50 11.90
N ARG A 104 -8.58 -18.23 11.54
CA ARG A 104 -8.57 -19.67 11.23
C ARG A 104 -8.65 -19.89 9.73
N GLY A 105 -7.77 -19.22 9.00
CA GLY A 105 -7.89 -19.12 7.58
C GLY A 105 -7.31 -20.33 6.84
N GLY A 106 -8.16 -21.28 6.47
CA GLY A 106 -7.80 -22.39 5.59
C GLY A 106 -7.56 -21.88 4.17
N GLN A 107 -6.58 -22.46 3.50
CA GLN A 107 -6.41 -22.30 2.05
C GLN A 107 -7.69 -22.72 1.32
N SER A 108 -8.17 -21.91 0.39
CA SER A 108 -9.31 -22.30 -0.46
C SER A 108 -8.81 -23.25 -1.53
N THR A 109 -9.47 -24.39 -1.68
CA THR A 109 -9.05 -25.41 -2.64
C THR A 109 -9.80 -25.22 -3.95
N VAL A 110 -9.09 -25.25 -5.06
CA VAL A 110 -9.69 -25.25 -6.40
C VAL A 110 -10.37 -26.59 -6.63
N THR A 111 -11.69 -26.57 -6.86
CA THR A 111 -12.46 -27.78 -7.20
C THR A 111 -12.56 -27.99 -8.71
N TRP A 112 -12.47 -26.91 -9.49
CA TRP A 112 -12.50 -26.94 -10.94
C TRP A 112 -11.86 -25.67 -11.51
N VAL A 113 -11.12 -25.79 -12.60
CA VAL A 113 -10.55 -24.66 -13.36
C VAL A 113 -10.70 -24.92 -14.85
N ILE A 114 -11.02 -23.86 -15.60
CA ILE A 114 -11.14 -23.92 -17.04
C ILE A 114 -9.77 -24.16 -17.70
N PRO A 115 -9.67 -25.03 -18.73
CA PRO A 115 -8.41 -25.22 -19.45
C PRO A 115 -7.87 -23.94 -20.08
N ALA A 116 -6.55 -23.72 -20.00
CA ALA A 116 -5.89 -22.64 -20.72
C ALA A 116 -6.08 -22.77 -22.25
N GLY A 117 -6.19 -21.63 -22.92
CA GLY A 117 -6.47 -21.53 -24.35
C GLY A 117 -7.95 -21.62 -24.72
N THR A 118 -8.85 -21.68 -23.74
CA THR A 118 -10.31 -21.69 -23.97
C THR A 118 -10.81 -20.27 -24.23
N VAL A 119 -11.68 -20.10 -25.23
CA VAL A 119 -12.41 -18.85 -25.49
C VAL A 119 -13.72 -18.90 -24.73
N VAL A 120 -13.95 -17.88 -23.89
CA VAL A 120 -15.13 -17.77 -23.03
C VAL A 120 -15.95 -16.53 -23.38
N GLN A 121 -17.23 -16.54 -23.03
CA GLN A 121 -18.11 -15.38 -23.04
C GLN A 121 -18.13 -14.71 -21.67
N GLN A 122 -18.48 -13.42 -21.64
CA GLN A 122 -18.71 -12.70 -20.39
C GLN A 122 -19.71 -13.46 -19.51
N GLY A 123 -19.33 -13.70 -18.25
CA GLY A 123 -20.14 -14.40 -17.26
C GLY A 123 -19.92 -15.92 -17.22
N ASP A 124 -19.14 -16.50 -18.14
CA ASP A 124 -18.78 -17.92 -18.10
C ASP A 124 -17.94 -18.23 -16.85
N GLU A 125 -18.13 -19.42 -16.28
CA GLU A 125 -17.37 -19.89 -15.13
C GLU A 125 -15.93 -20.22 -15.52
N LEU A 126 -14.97 -19.70 -14.75
CA LEU A 126 -13.54 -19.91 -14.97
C LEU A 126 -12.91 -20.79 -13.89
N VAL A 127 -13.25 -20.54 -12.63
CA VAL A 127 -12.71 -21.28 -11.49
C VAL A 127 -13.82 -21.48 -10.47
N ARG A 128 -13.89 -22.69 -9.90
CA ARG A 128 -14.75 -23.01 -8.77
C ARG A 128 -13.92 -23.41 -7.57
N LEU A 129 -14.21 -22.82 -6.42
CA LEU A 129 -13.54 -23.09 -5.15
C LEU A 129 -14.43 -23.95 -4.23
N ASP A 130 -13.82 -24.66 -3.28
CA ASP A 130 -14.56 -25.43 -2.27
C ASP A 130 -15.37 -24.50 -1.36
N THR A 131 -16.69 -24.69 -1.35
CA THR A 131 -17.63 -23.84 -0.62
C THR A 131 -17.93 -24.31 0.80
N LYS A 132 -17.55 -25.54 1.19
CA LYS A 132 -18.03 -26.18 2.42
C LYS A 132 -17.84 -25.34 3.69
N ILE A 133 -16.64 -24.76 3.84
CA ILE A 133 -16.28 -23.94 5.01
C ILE A 133 -17.10 -22.64 5.03
N ILE A 134 -17.35 -22.05 3.86
CA ILE A 134 -18.08 -20.79 3.72
C ILE A 134 -19.59 -21.04 3.92
N GLU A 135 -20.13 -22.15 3.41
CA GLU A 135 -21.53 -22.56 3.67
C GLU A 135 -21.80 -22.78 5.17
N GLU A 136 -20.86 -23.42 5.88
CA GLU A 136 -20.92 -23.55 7.34
C GLU A 136 -20.93 -22.17 8.02
N THR A 137 -20.07 -21.26 7.56
CA THR A 137 -19.99 -19.88 8.06
C THR A 137 -21.30 -19.11 7.81
N ILE A 138 -21.91 -19.23 6.64
CA ILE A 138 -23.22 -18.65 6.32
C ILE A 138 -24.32 -19.22 7.23
N SER A 139 -24.31 -20.53 7.47
CA SER A 139 -25.28 -21.19 8.35
C SER A 139 -25.19 -20.68 9.79
N LEU A 140 -23.97 -20.54 10.31
CA LEU A 140 -23.70 -19.93 11.62
C LEU A 140 -24.13 -18.45 11.64
N GLY A 141 -23.72 -17.66 10.65
CA GLY A 141 -24.08 -16.24 10.55
C GLY A 141 -25.60 -16.00 10.48
N LYS A 142 -26.36 -16.87 9.80
CA LYS A 142 -27.84 -16.85 9.81
C LYS A 142 -28.39 -17.12 11.20
N THR A 143 -27.82 -18.10 11.90
CA THR A 143 -28.21 -18.44 13.28
C THR A 143 -27.95 -17.28 14.23
N ASP A 144 -26.76 -16.67 14.16
CA ASP A 144 -26.36 -15.54 15.00
C ASP A 144 -27.20 -14.29 14.71
N THR A 145 -27.48 -14.01 13.43
CA THR A 145 -28.39 -12.93 13.03
C THR A 145 -29.81 -13.15 13.59
N ASN A 146 -30.33 -14.38 13.53
CA ASN A 146 -31.64 -14.70 14.09
C ASN A 146 -31.67 -14.56 15.62
N ASN A 147 -30.60 -14.98 16.31
CA ASN A 147 -30.43 -14.77 17.75
C ASN A 147 -30.38 -13.28 18.09
N ALA A 148 -29.66 -12.47 17.31
CA ALA A 148 -29.59 -11.02 17.47
C ALA A 148 -30.95 -10.34 17.26
N LYS A 149 -31.72 -10.75 16.25
CA LYS A 149 -33.11 -10.28 16.01
C LYS A 149 -34.02 -10.61 17.19
N ALA A 150 -33.95 -11.83 17.72
CA ALA A 150 -34.72 -12.22 18.90
C ALA A 150 -34.34 -11.41 20.14
N ALA A 151 -33.04 -11.13 20.33
CA ALA A 151 -32.56 -10.28 21.42
C ALA A 151 -33.01 -8.81 21.27
N LEU A 152 -33.05 -8.28 20.04
CA LEU A 152 -33.59 -6.95 19.75
C LEU A 152 -35.08 -6.86 20.08
N ALA A 153 -35.88 -7.81 19.60
CA ALA A 153 -37.32 -7.86 19.87
C ALA A 153 -37.63 -7.95 21.39
N ARG A 154 -36.82 -8.70 22.15
CA ARG A 154 -36.92 -8.72 23.63
C ARG A 154 -36.61 -7.35 24.24
N ALA A 155 -35.57 -6.67 23.76
CA ALA A 155 -35.21 -5.33 24.24
C ALA A 155 -36.29 -4.28 23.93
N GLU A 156 -36.94 -4.36 22.77
CA GLU A 156 -38.09 -3.51 22.42
C GLU A 156 -39.27 -3.74 23.36
N ALA A 157 -39.60 -5.01 23.65
CA ALA A 157 -40.65 -5.35 24.60
C ALA A 157 -40.33 -4.86 26.02
N ASP A 158 -39.07 -4.95 26.44
CA ASP A 158 -38.62 -4.47 27.76
C ASP A 158 -38.63 -2.94 27.85
N LEU A 159 -38.30 -2.23 26.76
CA LEU A 159 -38.48 -0.77 26.68
C LEU A 159 -39.96 -0.38 26.84
N ALA A 160 -40.86 -1.03 26.10
CA ALA A 160 -42.29 -0.76 26.20
C ALA A 160 -42.82 -1.01 27.63
N LYS A 161 -42.37 -2.08 28.30
CA LYS A 161 -42.70 -2.32 29.72
C LYS A 161 -42.19 -1.21 30.63
N ALA A 162 -40.95 -0.73 30.42
CA ALA A 162 -40.37 0.33 31.23
C ALA A 162 -41.13 1.67 31.07
N GLU A 163 -41.56 2.00 29.86
CA GLU A 163 -42.39 3.18 29.58
C GLU A 163 -43.75 3.10 30.29
N ILE A 164 -44.42 1.94 30.22
CA ILE A 164 -45.69 1.70 30.91
C ILE A 164 -45.53 1.76 32.45
N ALA A 165 -44.39 1.31 32.99
CA ALA A 165 -44.17 1.22 34.43
C ALA A 165 -44.24 2.59 35.14
N ILE A 166 -43.77 3.67 34.49
CA ILE A 166 -43.85 5.04 35.01
C ILE A 166 -45.31 5.46 35.17
N ASP A 167 -46.10 5.29 34.12
CA ASP A 167 -47.52 5.65 34.11
C ASP A 167 -48.33 4.79 35.09
N ALA A 168 -48.04 3.49 35.15
CA ALA A 168 -48.66 2.56 36.10
C ALA A 168 -48.35 2.93 37.56
N TYR A 169 -47.15 3.45 37.85
CA TYR A 169 -46.80 3.96 39.16
C TYR A 169 -47.57 5.25 39.48
N LEU A 170 -47.49 6.26 38.62
CA LEU A 170 -48.10 7.57 38.84
C LEU A 170 -49.63 7.53 38.94
N LYS A 171 -50.28 6.90 37.95
CA LYS A 171 -51.74 6.88 37.83
C LYS A 171 -52.39 5.79 38.70
N GLY A 172 -51.65 4.72 38.99
CA GLY A 172 -52.12 3.57 39.75
C GLY A 172 -51.64 3.58 41.20
N ARG A 173 -50.41 3.09 41.43
CA ARG A 173 -49.89 2.79 42.77
C ARG A 173 -49.82 4.04 43.67
N TYR A 174 -49.16 5.11 43.21
CA TYR A 174 -48.99 6.34 43.97
C TYR A 174 -50.33 6.97 44.33
N ARG A 175 -51.24 7.12 43.35
CA ARG A 175 -52.57 7.69 43.56
C ARG A 175 -53.38 6.89 44.57
N SER A 176 -53.30 5.57 44.53
CA SER A 176 -54.02 4.68 45.45
C SER A 176 -53.49 4.79 46.87
N GLN A 177 -52.16 4.81 47.05
CA GLN A 177 -51.51 5.00 48.34
C GLN A 177 -51.83 6.37 48.94
N MET A 178 -51.73 7.43 48.15
CA MET A 178 -52.04 8.79 48.61
C MET A 178 -53.49 8.90 49.07
N LYS A 179 -54.45 8.34 48.30
CA LYS A 179 -55.87 8.36 48.67
C LYS A 179 -56.17 7.58 49.95
N LEU A 180 -55.43 6.50 50.22
CA LEU A 180 -55.54 5.75 51.47
C LEU A 180 -55.09 6.60 52.67
N LEU A 181 -53.93 7.25 52.55
CA LEU A 181 -53.40 8.11 53.60
C LEU A 181 -54.27 9.36 53.83
N GLU A 182 -54.78 9.99 52.75
CA GLU A 182 -55.74 11.11 52.85
C GLU A 182 -56.98 10.72 53.66
N LYS A 183 -57.50 9.50 53.44
CA LYS A 183 -58.63 8.97 54.21
C LYS A 183 -58.26 8.78 55.69
N GLN A 184 -57.08 8.24 55.99
CA GLN A 184 -56.61 8.03 57.35
C GLN A 184 -56.38 9.35 58.09
N SER A 185 -55.74 10.32 57.43
CA SER A 185 -55.55 11.68 57.94
C SER A 185 -56.89 12.33 58.27
N ALA A 186 -57.89 12.26 57.38
CA ALA A 186 -59.22 12.81 57.64
C ALA A 186 -59.91 12.17 58.87
N ILE A 187 -59.72 10.87 59.10
CA ILE A 187 -60.21 10.17 60.29
C ILE A 187 -59.45 10.67 61.54
N ALA A 188 -58.13 10.74 61.49
CA ALA A 188 -57.30 11.20 62.60
C ALA A 188 -57.61 12.66 62.98
N THR A 189 -57.79 13.57 62.00
CA THR A 189 -58.22 14.95 62.24
C THR A 189 -59.56 15.01 62.96
N ARG A 190 -60.52 14.16 62.58
CA ARG A 190 -61.82 14.08 63.27
C ARG A 190 -61.65 13.56 64.70
N ASN A 191 -60.78 12.58 64.93
CA ASN A 191 -60.50 12.04 66.25
C ASN A 191 -59.90 13.10 67.17
N VAL A 192 -58.92 13.89 66.69
CA VAL A 192 -58.34 15.04 67.41
C VAL A 192 -59.44 16.03 67.81
N ARG A 193 -60.27 16.45 66.85
CA ARG A 193 -61.36 17.40 67.12
C ARG A 193 -62.35 16.88 68.18
N THR A 194 -62.64 15.58 68.15
CA THR A 194 -63.54 14.92 69.11
C THR A 194 -62.91 14.86 70.50
N ALA A 195 -61.64 14.43 70.59
CA ALA A 195 -60.89 14.40 71.86
C ALA A 195 -60.76 15.80 72.47
N GLN A 196 -60.47 16.82 71.68
CA GLN A 196 -60.37 18.22 72.14
C GLN A 196 -61.72 18.78 72.61
N ALA A 197 -62.84 18.35 72.00
CA ALA A 197 -64.17 18.72 72.46
C ALA A 197 -64.50 18.06 73.81
N LEU A 198 -64.14 16.78 73.97
CA LEU A 198 -64.31 16.04 75.22
C LEU A 198 -63.49 16.65 76.36
N LEU A 199 -62.21 16.97 76.10
CA LEU A 199 -61.35 17.63 77.08
C LEU A 199 -61.96 18.95 77.56
N ARG A 200 -62.31 19.86 76.63
CA ARG A 200 -62.95 21.15 76.97
C ARG A 200 -64.25 20.99 77.75
N HIS A 201 -65.04 19.97 77.43
CA HIS A 201 -66.24 19.65 78.18
C HIS A 201 -65.92 19.19 79.61
N SER A 202 -64.99 18.24 79.77
CA SER A 202 -64.56 17.75 81.08
C SER A 202 -63.93 18.84 81.96
N GLU A 203 -63.13 19.75 81.40
CA GLU A 203 -62.58 20.92 82.11
C GLU A 203 -63.68 21.87 82.61
N THR A 204 -64.77 21.99 81.87
CA THR A 204 -65.92 22.80 82.27
C THR A 204 -66.69 22.13 83.41
N MET A 205 -66.91 20.81 83.30
CA MET A 205 -67.60 20.01 84.32
C MET A 205 -66.78 19.89 85.62
N PHE A 206 -65.45 19.81 85.53
CA PHE A 206 -64.54 19.84 86.68
C PHE A 206 -64.65 21.16 87.44
N ARG A 207 -64.67 22.30 86.74
CA ARG A 207 -64.89 23.63 87.36
C ARG A 207 -66.24 23.74 88.07
N GLN A 208 -67.24 22.96 87.65
CA GLN A 208 -68.57 22.91 88.26
C GLN A 208 -68.68 21.84 89.37
N GLY A 209 -67.63 21.04 89.59
CA GLY A 209 -67.59 19.98 90.61
C GLY A 209 -68.25 18.66 90.21
N PHE A 210 -68.61 18.47 88.93
CA PHE A 210 -69.30 17.26 88.44
C PHE A 210 -68.36 16.14 87.97
N VAL A 211 -67.11 16.47 87.67
CA VAL A 211 -66.10 15.56 87.10
C VAL A 211 -64.83 15.65 87.95
N THR A 212 -64.04 14.58 88.01
CA THR A 212 -62.77 14.54 88.79
C THR A 212 -61.58 15.07 87.99
N GLU A 213 -60.53 15.52 88.67
CA GLU A 213 -59.27 15.95 88.03
C GLU A 213 -58.66 14.82 87.18
N LEU A 214 -58.73 13.58 87.67
CA LEU A 214 -58.30 12.38 86.96
C LEU A 214 -58.98 12.21 85.60
N GLU A 215 -60.28 12.53 85.51
CA GLU A 215 -61.03 12.40 84.27
C GLU A 215 -60.65 13.51 83.26
N VAL A 216 -60.31 14.71 83.73
CA VAL A 216 -59.74 15.78 82.88
C VAL A 216 -58.36 15.37 82.36
N GLU A 217 -57.49 14.86 83.22
CA GLU A 217 -56.16 14.38 82.83
C GLU A 217 -56.25 13.23 81.82
N ALA A 218 -57.13 12.25 82.03
CA ALA A 218 -57.37 11.14 81.10
C ALA A 218 -57.82 11.62 79.71
N ASN A 219 -58.70 12.63 79.65
CA ASN A 219 -59.09 13.25 78.38
C ASN A 219 -57.93 14.03 77.74
N GLY A 220 -57.05 14.62 78.55
CA GLY A 220 -55.79 15.23 78.10
C GLY A 220 -54.88 14.24 77.37
N TYR A 221 -54.66 13.06 77.96
CA TYR A 221 -53.91 11.96 77.32
C TYR A 221 -54.60 11.45 76.04
N THR A 222 -55.92 11.49 75.98
CA THR A 222 -56.67 11.11 74.77
C THR A 222 -56.44 12.11 73.63
N VAL A 223 -56.31 13.40 73.93
CA VAL A 223 -55.95 14.43 72.95
C VAL A 223 -54.53 14.20 72.45
N THR A 224 -53.55 13.99 73.33
CA THR A 224 -52.16 13.77 72.93
C THR A 224 -52.02 12.52 72.05
N GLN A 225 -52.71 11.43 72.39
CA GLN A 225 -52.76 10.22 71.56
C GLN A 225 -53.29 10.51 70.16
N ALA A 226 -54.42 11.22 70.04
CA ALA A 226 -55.03 11.54 68.75
C ALA A 226 -54.15 12.50 67.92
N GLU A 227 -53.48 13.46 68.55
CA GLU A 227 -52.58 14.41 67.89
C GLU A 227 -51.31 13.71 67.37
N LEU A 228 -50.76 12.76 68.12
CA LEU A 228 -49.64 11.93 67.66
C LEU A 228 -50.06 11.04 66.48
N GLU A 229 -51.25 10.44 66.52
CA GLU A 229 -51.77 9.65 65.40
C GLU A 229 -51.96 10.49 64.13
N LEU A 230 -52.47 11.73 64.25
CA LEU A 230 -52.55 12.65 63.12
C LEU A 230 -51.17 12.97 62.55
N LYS A 231 -50.19 13.33 63.40
CA LYS A 231 -48.82 13.66 62.96
C LYS A 231 -48.13 12.49 62.25
N VAL A 232 -48.32 11.26 62.72
CA VAL A 232 -47.84 10.04 62.04
C VAL A 232 -48.39 9.99 60.62
N THR A 233 -49.71 10.12 60.44
CA THR A 233 -50.32 10.06 59.10
C THR A 233 -49.88 11.22 58.18
N GLU A 234 -49.74 12.43 58.72
CA GLU A 234 -49.24 13.60 57.97
C GLU A 234 -47.79 13.41 57.51
N THR A 235 -46.96 12.84 58.39
CA THR A 235 -45.55 12.54 58.08
C THR A 235 -45.45 11.49 56.97
N GLU A 236 -46.23 10.40 57.06
CA GLU A 236 -46.31 9.38 56.00
C GLU A 236 -46.75 9.96 54.66
N MET A 237 -47.70 10.90 54.66
CA MET A 237 -48.14 11.62 53.45
C MET A 237 -47.03 12.49 52.85
N ASP A 238 -46.33 13.29 53.65
CA ASP A 238 -45.22 14.14 53.17
C ASP A 238 -44.12 13.27 52.54
N VAL A 239 -43.69 12.24 53.26
CA VAL A 239 -42.63 11.31 52.83
C VAL A 239 -43.02 10.62 51.53
N LEU A 240 -44.25 10.10 51.43
CA LEU A 240 -44.75 9.48 50.21
C LEU A 240 -44.73 10.47 49.04
N SER A 241 -45.18 11.72 49.28
CA SER A 241 -45.32 12.73 48.24
C SER A 241 -43.98 13.26 47.71
N ARG A 242 -43.02 13.49 48.61
CA ARG A 242 -41.78 14.23 48.34
C ARG A 242 -40.59 13.31 48.13
N LEU A 243 -40.46 12.25 48.92
CA LEU A 243 -39.28 11.39 48.92
C LEU A 243 -39.55 10.08 48.16
N THR A 244 -40.53 9.29 48.62
CA THR A 244 -40.80 7.96 48.04
C THR A 244 -41.21 8.08 46.58
N LYS A 245 -42.05 9.07 46.22
CA LYS A 245 -42.40 9.35 44.81
C LYS A 245 -41.19 9.70 43.96
N ALA A 246 -40.36 10.63 44.42
CA ALA A 246 -39.19 11.07 43.67
C ALA A 246 -38.20 9.91 43.47
N MET A 247 -37.94 9.13 44.52
CA MET A 247 -37.05 7.96 44.47
C MET A 247 -37.56 6.89 43.50
N GLN A 248 -38.86 6.56 43.53
CA GLN A 248 -39.45 5.57 42.63
C GLN A 248 -39.42 6.06 41.18
N LEU A 249 -39.73 7.33 40.94
CA LEU A 249 -39.64 7.92 39.60
C LEU A 249 -38.20 7.93 39.08
N GLU A 250 -37.23 8.30 39.90
CA GLU A 250 -35.82 8.26 39.53
C GLU A 250 -35.39 6.83 39.16
N THR A 251 -35.81 5.84 39.95
CA THR A 251 -35.54 4.43 39.68
C THR A 251 -36.14 3.97 38.35
N LEU A 252 -37.41 4.30 38.10
CA LEU A 252 -38.10 3.93 36.86
C LEU A 252 -37.54 4.66 35.63
N ASN A 253 -37.21 5.95 35.77
CA ASN A 253 -36.55 6.72 34.70
C ASN A 253 -35.15 6.19 34.42
N GLY A 254 -34.37 5.86 35.45
CA GLY A 254 -33.07 5.22 35.30
C GLY A 254 -33.17 3.88 34.55
N GLN A 255 -34.17 3.05 34.89
CA GLN A 255 -34.46 1.82 34.16
C GLN A 255 -34.88 2.08 32.70
N LEU A 256 -35.69 3.11 32.44
CA LEU A 256 -36.07 3.51 31.09
C LEU A 256 -34.86 3.93 30.25
N ILE A 257 -33.98 4.78 30.79
CA ILE A 257 -32.79 5.24 30.06
C ILE A 257 -31.80 4.06 29.86
N ALA A 258 -31.63 3.20 30.86
CA ALA A 258 -30.79 2.01 30.74
C ALA A 258 -31.33 0.99 29.71
N THR A 259 -32.64 0.80 29.64
CA THR A 259 -33.28 -0.07 28.62
C THR A 259 -33.17 0.52 27.22
N LYS A 260 -33.29 1.85 27.05
CA LYS A 260 -32.99 2.54 25.78
C LYS A 260 -31.54 2.33 25.34
N ALA A 261 -30.58 2.44 26.26
CA ALA A 261 -29.18 2.17 25.96
C ALA A 261 -28.96 0.70 25.56
N ARG A 262 -29.59 -0.26 26.26
CA ARG A 262 -29.54 -1.68 25.88
C ARG A 262 -30.15 -1.93 24.50
N LEU A 263 -31.26 -1.28 24.15
CA LEU A 263 -31.87 -1.38 22.82
C LEU A 263 -30.87 -0.94 21.74
N ALA A 264 -30.24 0.23 21.91
CA ALA A 264 -29.21 0.73 21.00
C ALA A 264 -28.00 -0.23 20.89
N GLY A 265 -27.61 -0.88 21.99
CA GLY A 265 -26.59 -1.92 21.97
C GLY A 265 -27.03 -3.17 21.19
N ARG A 266 -28.30 -3.57 21.29
CA ARG A 266 -28.86 -4.70 20.52
C ARG A 266 -29.02 -4.37 19.04
N THR A 267 -29.37 -3.13 18.67
CA THR A 267 -29.42 -2.70 17.26
C THR A 267 -28.03 -2.72 16.64
N ALA A 268 -27.01 -2.19 17.34
CA ALA A 268 -25.62 -2.27 16.88
C ALA A 268 -25.13 -3.72 16.77
N GLY A 269 -25.51 -4.57 17.72
CA GLY A 269 -25.22 -6.01 17.65
C GLY A 269 -25.86 -6.71 16.46
N LEU A 270 -27.11 -6.37 16.11
CA LEU A 270 -27.76 -6.91 14.92
C LEU A 270 -27.05 -6.46 13.64
N ALA A 271 -26.70 -5.17 13.54
CA ALA A 271 -25.96 -4.63 12.39
C ALA A 271 -24.61 -5.35 12.19
N LEU A 272 -23.89 -5.63 13.28
CA LEU A 272 -22.64 -6.40 13.25
C LEU A 272 -22.84 -7.82 12.67
N GLU A 273 -23.82 -8.58 13.19
CA GLU A 273 -24.04 -9.95 12.69
C GLU A 273 -24.58 -9.96 11.25
N GLN A 274 -25.34 -8.92 10.85
CA GLN A 274 -25.78 -8.75 9.47
C GLN A 274 -24.62 -8.48 8.53
N SER A 275 -23.71 -7.56 8.89
CA SER A 275 -22.49 -7.25 8.13
C SER A 275 -21.64 -8.51 7.92
N ARG A 276 -21.43 -9.29 8.98
CA ARG A 276 -20.68 -10.56 8.92
C ARG A 276 -21.33 -11.60 8.02
N LEU A 277 -22.66 -11.70 8.07
CA LEU A 277 -23.40 -12.61 7.21
C LEU A 277 -23.34 -12.17 5.74
N GLU A 278 -23.47 -10.87 5.46
CA GLU A 278 -23.34 -10.30 4.12
C GLU A 278 -21.96 -10.57 3.53
N LEU A 279 -20.90 -10.37 4.32
CA LEU A 279 -19.54 -10.70 3.92
C LEU A 279 -19.38 -12.19 3.58
N ALA A 280 -19.94 -13.09 4.40
CA ALA A 280 -19.88 -14.52 4.13
C ALA A 280 -20.67 -14.92 2.86
N LEU A 281 -21.77 -14.23 2.57
CA LEU A 281 -22.53 -14.42 1.32
C LEU A 281 -21.75 -13.91 0.11
N GLU A 282 -21.11 -12.75 0.20
CA GLU A 282 -20.22 -12.21 -0.83
C GLU A 282 -19.03 -13.16 -1.09
N GLU A 283 -18.39 -13.68 -0.05
CA GLU A 283 -17.32 -14.67 -0.19
C GLU A 283 -17.80 -15.96 -0.88
N PHE A 284 -19.04 -16.39 -0.63
CA PHE A 284 -19.64 -17.53 -1.29
C PHE A 284 -19.91 -17.28 -2.77
N GLU A 285 -20.36 -16.08 -3.14
CA GLU A 285 -20.49 -15.68 -4.54
C GLU A 285 -19.13 -15.66 -5.24
N ASN A 286 -18.09 -15.19 -4.52
CA ASN A 286 -16.70 -15.16 -5.01
C ASN A 286 -16.03 -16.55 -5.11
N CYS A 287 -16.67 -17.63 -4.64
CA CYS A 287 -16.20 -18.99 -4.87
C CYS A 287 -16.36 -19.44 -6.34
N VAL A 288 -17.25 -18.80 -7.09
CA VAL A 288 -17.44 -19.05 -8.53
C VAL A 288 -16.90 -17.85 -9.28
N ILE A 289 -15.66 -17.96 -9.72
CA ILE A 289 -14.97 -16.89 -10.43
C ILE A 289 -15.39 -16.95 -11.89
N LYS A 290 -15.99 -15.86 -12.38
CA LYS A 290 -16.54 -15.74 -13.74
C LYS A 290 -15.70 -14.80 -14.61
N ALA A 291 -15.85 -14.95 -15.92
CA ALA A 291 -15.20 -14.10 -16.90
C ALA A 291 -15.79 -12.67 -16.87
N PRO A 292 -14.99 -11.63 -16.58
CA PRO A 292 -15.49 -10.24 -16.57
C PRO A 292 -15.84 -9.75 -17.98
N GLN A 293 -15.24 -10.34 -19.02
CA GLN A 293 -15.48 -10.04 -20.42
C GLN A 293 -15.27 -11.31 -21.26
N SER A 294 -15.78 -11.31 -22.50
CA SER A 294 -15.52 -12.40 -23.45
C SER A 294 -14.07 -12.35 -23.94
N GLY A 295 -13.39 -13.48 -24.03
CA GLY A 295 -11.98 -13.50 -24.45
C GLY A 295 -11.29 -14.85 -24.28
N LEU A 296 -10.00 -14.90 -24.59
CA LEU A 296 -9.16 -16.08 -24.37
C LEU A 296 -8.66 -16.09 -22.93
N VAL A 297 -8.66 -17.26 -22.30
CA VAL A 297 -8.13 -17.45 -20.94
C VAL A 297 -6.80 -18.17 -21.01
N ILE A 298 -5.75 -17.64 -20.37
CA ILE A 298 -4.44 -18.27 -20.26
C ILE A 298 -3.99 -18.35 -18.80
N TYR A 299 -3.13 -19.32 -18.49
CA TYR A 299 -2.51 -19.39 -17.17
C TYR A 299 -1.36 -18.39 -17.05
N PRO A 300 -1.17 -17.75 -15.87
CA PRO A 300 0.01 -16.93 -15.63
C PRO A 300 1.28 -17.77 -15.79
N SER A 301 2.31 -17.20 -16.42
CA SER A 301 3.55 -17.92 -16.71
C SER A 301 4.23 -18.35 -15.41
N THR A 302 4.47 -19.64 -15.24
CA THR A 302 5.24 -20.15 -14.12
C THR A 302 6.71 -19.79 -14.28
N ALA A 303 7.40 -19.60 -13.16
CA ALA A 303 8.86 -19.47 -13.19
C ALA A 303 9.47 -20.71 -13.88
N LYS A 304 10.51 -20.52 -14.71
CA LYS A 304 11.14 -21.53 -15.62
C LYS A 304 11.56 -22.88 -14.99
N TRP A 305 11.44 -23.04 -13.68
CA TRP A 305 11.82 -24.19 -12.86
C TRP A 305 10.64 -25.02 -12.32
N LYS A 306 9.38 -24.63 -12.62
CA LYS A 306 8.15 -25.36 -12.21
C LYS A 306 7.47 -26.02 -13.41
N ASP A 307 7.23 -27.33 -13.31
CA ASP A 307 6.59 -28.16 -14.35
C ASP A 307 5.05 -28.07 -14.41
N ALA A 308 4.39 -27.38 -13.47
CA ALA A 308 2.92 -27.27 -13.42
C ALA A 308 2.45 -25.82 -13.23
N PRO A 309 1.35 -25.39 -13.90
CA PRO A 309 0.72 -24.09 -13.63
C PRO A 309 0.34 -24.01 -12.15
N ASP A 310 0.45 -22.82 -11.55
CA ASP A 310 0.18 -22.60 -10.11
C ASP A 310 -1.30 -22.87 -9.71
N ILE A 311 -2.18 -23.12 -10.68
CA ILE A 311 -3.60 -23.42 -10.47
C ILE A 311 -3.96 -24.74 -11.18
N THR A 312 -4.29 -25.76 -10.38
CA THR A 312 -4.84 -27.05 -10.81
C THR A 312 -5.94 -27.50 -9.84
N GLU A 313 -6.78 -28.47 -10.23
CA GLU A 313 -7.76 -29.04 -9.30
C GLU A 313 -7.06 -29.65 -8.07
N GLY A 314 -7.54 -29.32 -6.88
CA GLY A 314 -6.91 -29.67 -5.61
C GLY A 314 -5.82 -28.69 -5.15
N ALA A 315 -5.43 -27.71 -5.97
CA ALA A 315 -4.49 -26.68 -5.57
C ALA A 315 -5.10 -25.77 -4.50
N SER A 316 -4.30 -25.45 -3.50
CA SER A 316 -4.63 -24.48 -2.48
C SER A 316 -4.26 -23.10 -2.98
N ILE A 317 -5.18 -22.15 -2.94
CA ILE A 317 -4.96 -20.76 -3.32
C ILE A 317 -5.16 -19.81 -2.14
N HIS A 318 -4.44 -18.69 -2.16
CA HIS A 318 -4.57 -17.62 -1.18
C HIS A 318 -5.29 -16.40 -1.78
N ASN A 319 -5.75 -15.50 -0.91
CA ASN A 319 -6.36 -14.25 -1.32
C ASN A 319 -5.40 -13.43 -2.20
N ASN A 320 -5.95 -12.72 -3.19
CA ASN A 320 -5.25 -11.89 -4.17
C ASN A 320 -4.21 -12.63 -5.04
N GLN A 321 -4.17 -13.97 -5.00
CA GLN A 321 -3.39 -14.76 -5.95
C GLN A 321 -3.97 -14.60 -7.36
N VAL A 322 -3.14 -14.26 -8.35
CA VAL A 322 -3.52 -14.28 -9.77
C VAL A 322 -3.74 -15.72 -10.19
N LEU A 323 -4.96 -16.02 -10.64
CA LEU A 323 -5.38 -17.35 -11.06
C LEU A 323 -5.29 -17.53 -12.57
N LEU A 324 -5.79 -16.54 -13.33
CA LEU A 324 -5.87 -16.58 -14.79
C LEU A 324 -5.57 -15.20 -15.37
N LEU A 325 -5.15 -15.16 -16.63
CA LEU A 325 -5.01 -13.93 -17.41
C LEU A 325 -5.99 -13.98 -18.59
N MET A 326 -6.66 -12.86 -18.84
CA MET A 326 -7.55 -12.67 -19.99
C MET A 326 -7.04 -11.53 -20.87
N PRO A 327 -6.14 -11.83 -21.82
CA PRO A 327 -5.69 -10.87 -22.82
C PRO A 327 -6.84 -10.44 -23.74
N ASP A 328 -6.92 -9.13 -23.99
CA ASP A 328 -7.84 -8.55 -24.97
C ASP A 328 -7.35 -8.80 -26.41
N LEU A 329 -7.92 -9.82 -27.05
CA LEU A 329 -7.57 -10.19 -28.44
C LEU A 329 -7.96 -9.13 -29.49
N SER A 330 -8.77 -8.13 -29.14
CA SER A 330 -9.10 -7.03 -30.06
C SER A 330 -7.98 -6.01 -30.16
N GLN A 331 -7.13 -5.92 -29.13
CA GLN A 331 -6.05 -4.94 -29.02
C GLN A 331 -4.69 -5.64 -28.88
N MET A 332 -4.37 -6.45 -29.89
CA MET A 332 -3.06 -7.10 -29.99
C MET A 332 -2.00 -6.10 -30.45
N GLN A 333 -0.81 -6.23 -29.90
CA GLN A 333 0.34 -5.42 -30.28
C GLN A 333 1.61 -6.27 -30.35
N VAL A 334 2.59 -5.81 -31.10
CA VAL A 334 3.95 -6.32 -31.01
C VAL A 334 4.80 -5.22 -30.41
N ALA A 335 5.47 -5.53 -29.31
CA ALA A 335 6.53 -4.69 -28.78
C ALA A 335 7.85 -5.12 -29.44
N ILE A 336 8.50 -4.19 -30.14
CA ILE A 336 9.85 -4.36 -30.67
C ILE A 336 10.77 -3.32 -30.03
N GLY A 337 12.00 -3.71 -29.74
CA GLY A 337 12.99 -2.81 -29.15
C GLY A 337 13.88 -2.22 -30.25
N ILE A 338 13.63 -0.96 -30.62
CA ILE A 338 14.36 -0.29 -31.70
C ILE A 338 15.60 0.39 -31.12
N HIS A 339 16.73 0.24 -31.80
CA HIS A 339 17.99 0.88 -31.45
C HIS A 339 17.92 2.43 -31.49
N GLU A 340 18.56 3.11 -30.53
CA GLU A 340 18.57 4.57 -30.41
C GLU A 340 19.03 5.30 -31.68
N SER A 341 20.01 4.77 -32.41
CA SER A 341 20.53 5.42 -33.63
C SER A 341 19.50 5.62 -34.76
N ILE A 342 18.35 4.93 -34.70
CA ILE A 342 17.33 4.99 -35.75
C ILE A 342 15.97 5.49 -35.22
N ILE A 343 15.81 5.62 -33.89
CA ILE A 343 14.51 5.92 -33.27
C ILE A 343 13.92 7.27 -33.70
N ASP A 344 14.76 8.29 -33.89
CA ASP A 344 14.33 9.64 -34.32
C ASP A 344 13.65 9.63 -35.69
N ARG A 345 13.99 8.65 -36.53
CA ARG A 345 13.40 8.46 -37.86
C ARG A 345 12.08 7.71 -37.78
N ILE A 346 11.77 7.06 -36.66
CA ILE A 346 10.58 6.23 -36.48
C ILE A 346 9.50 7.05 -35.78
N LYS A 347 8.47 7.42 -36.55
CA LYS A 347 7.34 8.23 -36.06
C LYS A 347 6.06 7.40 -36.05
N PRO A 348 5.13 7.67 -35.12
CA PRO A 348 3.79 7.10 -35.17
C PRO A 348 3.16 7.34 -36.54
N GLY A 349 2.56 6.30 -37.12
CA GLY A 349 1.89 6.33 -38.42
C GLY A 349 2.73 5.85 -39.62
N LEU A 350 4.02 5.58 -39.45
CA LEU A 350 4.84 4.90 -40.46
C LEU A 350 4.27 3.50 -40.75
N VAL A 351 4.41 3.04 -42.00
CA VAL A 351 3.95 1.72 -42.43
C VAL A 351 4.94 0.67 -41.92
N ALA A 352 4.43 -0.36 -41.26
CA ALA A 352 5.21 -1.48 -40.76
C ALA A 352 4.60 -2.80 -41.26
N ARG A 353 5.44 -3.69 -41.77
CA ARG A 353 5.06 -5.04 -42.18
C ARG A 353 5.42 -6.01 -41.07
N VAL A 354 4.40 -6.65 -40.50
CA VAL A 354 4.58 -7.66 -39.44
C VAL A 354 4.43 -9.05 -40.04
N THR A 355 5.50 -9.84 -39.97
CA THR A 355 5.53 -11.23 -40.38
C THR A 355 5.33 -12.13 -39.17
N LEU A 356 4.22 -12.87 -39.19
CA LEU A 356 3.86 -13.89 -38.21
C LEU A 356 4.10 -15.29 -38.82
N PRO A 357 4.13 -16.36 -38.00
CA PRO A 357 4.41 -17.72 -38.51
C PRO A 357 3.43 -18.21 -39.58
N ASP A 358 2.21 -17.69 -39.62
CA ASP A 358 1.13 -18.12 -40.51
C ASP A 358 0.71 -17.07 -41.56
N ARG A 359 1.14 -15.80 -41.43
CA ARG A 359 0.70 -14.68 -42.29
C ARG A 359 1.61 -13.46 -42.20
N THR A 360 1.47 -12.54 -43.14
CA THR A 360 2.03 -11.18 -43.07
C THR A 360 0.90 -10.15 -42.97
N LEU A 361 1.09 -9.11 -42.16
CA LEU A 361 0.13 -8.03 -41.94
C LEU A 361 0.82 -6.68 -42.16
N ASP A 362 0.30 -5.89 -43.08
CA ASP A 362 0.70 -4.48 -43.21
C ASP A 362 -0.09 -3.66 -42.19
N THR A 363 0.61 -2.99 -41.29
CA THR A 363 0.06 -2.14 -40.24
C THR A 363 0.85 -0.83 -40.15
N LYS A 364 0.60 -0.05 -39.10
CA LYS A 364 1.32 1.17 -38.81
C LYS A 364 1.89 1.15 -37.41
N VAL A 365 3.01 1.86 -37.22
CA VAL A 365 3.57 2.11 -35.89
C VAL A 365 2.55 2.90 -35.06
N SER A 366 2.12 2.37 -33.92
CA SER A 366 1.08 3.00 -33.09
C SER A 366 1.67 3.99 -32.10
N SER A 367 2.73 3.59 -31.40
CA SER A 367 3.41 4.46 -30.44
C SER A 367 4.85 4.05 -30.28
N VAL A 368 5.71 5.05 -30.18
CA VAL A 368 7.12 4.89 -29.81
C VAL A 368 7.25 5.39 -28.38
N ALA A 369 7.81 4.60 -27.48
CA ALA A 369 8.00 5.02 -26.09
C ALA A 369 8.82 6.32 -26.05
N SER A 370 8.32 7.33 -25.33
CA SER A 370 9.02 8.61 -25.14
C SER A 370 10.11 8.54 -24.06
N VAL A 371 10.21 7.41 -23.38
CA VAL A 371 11.18 7.12 -22.32
C VAL A 371 11.77 5.76 -22.64
N ALA A 372 13.09 5.67 -22.71
CA ALA A 372 13.77 4.40 -22.92
C ALA A 372 13.52 3.47 -21.73
N ARG A 373 13.26 2.19 -21.99
CA ARG A 373 13.40 1.19 -20.93
C ARG A 373 14.90 0.95 -20.73
N PRO A 374 15.45 1.05 -19.51
CA PRO A 374 16.80 0.58 -19.27
C PRO A 374 16.82 -0.90 -19.65
N ALA A 375 17.65 -1.25 -20.64
CA ALA A 375 17.84 -2.63 -21.00
C ALA A 375 18.30 -3.37 -19.74
N GLY A 376 17.59 -4.43 -19.36
CA GLY A 376 17.99 -5.26 -18.23
C GLY A 376 19.46 -5.66 -18.36
N TRP A 377 20.15 -5.78 -17.23
CA TRP A 377 21.62 -5.84 -17.06
C TRP A 377 22.42 -6.90 -17.88
N TRP A 378 21.78 -7.63 -18.81
CA TRP A 378 22.37 -8.68 -19.65
C TRP A 378 22.67 -8.29 -21.09
N THR A 379 22.24 -7.13 -21.57
CA THR A 379 22.63 -6.63 -22.89
C THR A 379 23.49 -5.40 -22.71
N GLY A 380 24.63 -5.32 -23.42
CA GLY A 380 25.49 -4.15 -23.42
C GLY A 380 24.70 -2.86 -23.64
N ASN A 381 25.28 -1.71 -23.26
CA ASN A 381 24.81 -0.31 -23.26
C ASN A 381 23.97 0.15 -24.48
N VAL A 382 22.92 -0.58 -24.81
CA VAL A 382 22.10 -0.44 -26.01
C VAL A 382 20.75 0.02 -25.52
N VAL A 383 20.53 1.33 -25.63
CA VAL A 383 19.26 1.96 -25.32
C VAL A 383 18.28 1.54 -26.40
N ARG A 384 17.28 0.73 -26.01
CA ARG A 384 16.19 0.34 -26.88
C ARG A 384 14.93 1.09 -26.50
N TYR A 385 14.28 1.62 -27.52
CA TYR A 385 13.00 2.26 -27.39
C TYR A 385 11.94 1.25 -27.79
N ASP A 386 11.09 0.90 -26.83
CA ASP A 386 9.96 0.04 -27.09
C ASP A 386 9.02 0.76 -28.06
N THR A 387 8.99 0.23 -29.27
CA THR A 387 8.07 0.65 -30.30
C THR A 387 6.95 -0.35 -30.35
N ILE A 388 5.76 0.14 -30.03
CA ILE A 388 4.53 -0.63 -30.03
C ILE A 388 3.94 -0.52 -31.43
N ILE A 389 3.64 -1.67 -32.00
CA ILE A 389 3.01 -1.81 -33.30
C ILE A 389 1.69 -2.51 -33.07
N GLN A 390 0.61 -1.72 -33.10
CA GLN A 390 -0.73 -2.25 -32.95
C GLN A 390 -1.08 -3.11 -34.17
N LEU A 391 -1.52 -4.33 -33.91
CA LEU A 391 -1.96 -5.25 -34.95
C LEU A 391 -3.44 -4.99 -35.25
N PRO A 392 -3.85 -5.03 -36.54
CA PRO A 392 -5.27 -5.04 -36.87
C PRO A 392 -5.93 -6.29 -36.27
N SER A 393 -7.17 -6.15 -35.81
CA SER A 393 -7.93 -7.28 -35.30
C SER A 393 -8.12 -8.30 -36.43
N ALA A 394 -7.40 -9.42 -36.34
CA ALA A 394 -7.39 -10.48 -37.32
C ALA A 394 -7.65 -11.84 -36.64
N GLU A 395 -8.46 -12.69 -37.25
CA GLU A 395 -8.79 -14.00 -36.70
C GLU A 395 -7.54 -14.88 -36.58
N GLY A 396 -7.32 -15.47 -35.40
CA GLY A 396 -6.23 -16.42 -35.16
C GLY A 396 -4.95 -15.85 -34.54
N LEU A 397 -4.89 -14.54 -34.25
CA LEU A 397 -3.78 -13.95 -33.46
C LEU A 397 -3.78 -14.53 -32.04
N LYS A 398 -2.63 -15.03 -31.58
CA LYS A 398 -2.46 -15.56 -30.23
C LYS A 398 -1.33 -14.82 -29.49
N PRO A 399 -1.54 -14.42 -28.23
CA PRO A 399 -0.48 -13.92 -27.38
C PRO A 399 0.68 -14.94 -27.29
N GLY A 400 1.91 -14.45 -27.32
CA GLY A 400 3.14 -15.26 -27.29
C GLY A 400 3.65 -15.72 -28.66
N MET A 401 3.00 -15.35 -29.78
CA MET A 401 3.56 -15.58 -31.12
C MET A 401 4.82 -14.72 -31.33
N SER A 402 5.88 -15.30 -31.89
CA SER A 402 7.03 -14.52 -32.38
C SER A 402 6.62 -13.76 -33.64
N ALA A 403 7.00 -12.49 -33.72
CA ALA A 403 6.75 -11.62 -34.85
C ALA A 403 8.06 -10.97 -35.30
N GLU A 404 8.30 -10.96 -36.60
CA GLU A 404 9.34 -10.15 -37.22
C GLU A 404 8.67 -8.90 -37.79
N VAL A 405 9.21 -7.72 -37.50
CA VAL A 405 8.61 -6.46 -37.89
C VAL A 405 9.58 -5.63 -38.71
N GLU A 406 9.17 -5.32 -39.93
CA GLU A 406 9.89 -4.48 -40.87
C GLU A 406 9.20 -3.10 -40.94
N VAL A 407 9.81 -2.06 -40.38
CA VAL A 407 9.29 -0.69 -40.41
C VAL A 407 9.84 0.04 -41.62
N ILE A 408 8.98 0.57 -42.49
CA ILE A 408 9.38 1.36 -43.66
C ILE A 408 9.60 2.82 -43.21
N VAL A 409 10.86 3.25 -43.20
CA VAL A 409 11.28 4.56 -42.69
C VAL A 409 11.26 5.61 -43.81
N ALA A 410 11.65 5.23 -45.02
CA ALA A 410 11.61 6.11 -46.20
C ALA A 410 11.36 5.29 -47.47
N ARG A 411 10.68 5.90 -48.45
CA ARG A 411 10.50 5.35 -49.81
C ARG A 411 10.87 6.42 -50.82
N HIS A 412 11.77 6.05 -51.72
CA HIS A 412 12.24 6.87 -52.83
C HIS A 412 11.82 6.20 -54.13
N GLU A 413 10.99 6.88 -54.94
CA GLU A 413 10.48 6.36 -56.22
C GLU A 413 11.30 6.93 -57.38
N ASP A 414 11.60 6.09 -58.38
CA ASP A 414 12.36 6.48 -59.58
C ASP A 414 13.67 7.22 -59.26
N VAL A 415 14.51 6.60 -58.43
CA VAL A 415 15.83 7.13 -58.05
C VAL A 415 16.94 6.28 -58.63
N LEU A 416 18.09 6.91 -58.92
CA LEU A 416 19.32 6.20 -59.25
C LEU A 416 19.89 5.60 -57.97
N SER A 417 20.07 4.29 -57.92
CA SER A 417 20.64 3.61 -56.76
C SER A 417 21.99 3.00 -57.11
N VAL A 418 22.97 3.21 -56.23
CA VAL A 418 24.29 2.58 -56.30
C VAL A 418 24.42 1.56 -55.16
N PRO A 419 24.97 0.35 -55.39
CA PRO A 419 25.27 -0.56 -54.30
C PRO A 419 26.19 0.11 -53.27
N ALA A 420 25.93 -0.05 -51.98
CA ALA A 420 26.75 0.55 -50.93
C ALA A 420 28.23 0.14 -51.07
N ALA A 421 28.49 -1.11 -51.46
CA ALA A 421 29.83 -1.64 -51.71
C ALA A 421 30.59 -0.99 -52.91
N ALA A 422 29.91 -0.22 -53.76
CA ALA A 422 30.55 0.52 -54.86
C ALA A 422 30.91 1.98 -54.48
N VAL A 423 30.48 2.44 -53.31
CA VAL A 423 30.74 3.78 -52.80
C VAL A 423 31.95 3.75 -51.88
N LEU A 424 32.90 4.65 -52.13
CA LEU A 424 33.97 4.95 -51.21
C LEU A 424 33.71 6.30 -50.54
N GLU A 425 33.56 6.29 -49.21
CA GLU A 425 33.45 7.50 -48.41
C GLU A 425 34.84 7.96 -47.97
N THR A 426 35.16 9.23 -48.18
CA THR A 426 36.41 9.86 -47.75
C THR A 426 36.15 11.28 -47.26
N ASP A 427 37.10 11.88 -46.55
CA ASP A 427 37.04 13.28 -46.09
C ASP A 427 36.84 14.29 -47.23
N LEU A 428 37.17 13.91 -48.47
CA LEU A 428 37.02 14.72 -49.69
C LEU A 428 35.65 14.57 -50.37
N GLY A 429 34.77 13.72 -49.85
CA GLY A 429 33.45 13.41 -50.38
C GLY A 429 33.27 11.94 -50.75
N HIS A 430 32.11 11.62 -51.31
CA HIS A 430 31.77 10.26 -51.73
C HIS A 430 32.21 10.03 -53.19
N PHE A 431 32.81 8.89 -53.48
CA PHE A 431 33.32 8.56 -54.82
C PHE A 431 32.91 7.15 -55.25
N CYS A 432 32.80 6.95 -56.56
CA CYS A 432 32.74 5.63 -57.17
C CYS A 432 33.59 5.60 -58.45
N TRP A 433 33.82 4.40 -58.98
CA TRP A 433 34.53 4.21 -60.24
C TRP A 433 33.61 3.61 -61.28
N ALA A 434 33.36 4.37 -62.35
CA ALA A 434 32.57 3.95 -63.50
C ALA A 434 33.48 3.38 -64.60
N GLU A 435 33.12 2.24 -65.18
CA GLU A 435 33.84 1.60 -66.27
C GLU A 435 33.47 2.24 -67.61
N THR A 436 34.47 2.79 -68.31
CA THR A 436 34.31 3.42 -69.62
C THR A 436 35.16 2.71 -70.68
N VAL A 437 34.91 3.00 -71.97
CA VAL A 437 35.61 2.39 -73.12
C VAL A 437 37.15 2.62 -73.10
N LYS A 438 37.65 3.53 -72.25
CA LYS A 438 39.09 3.85 -72.09
C LYS A 438 39.69 3.41 -70.74
N GLY A 439 38.90 2.78 -69.86
CA GLY A 439 39.31 2.38 -68.50
C GLY A 439 38.32 2.83 -67.43
N THR A 440 38.61 2.53 -66.16
CA THR A 440 37.81 2.97 -65.01
C THR A 440 38.05 4.46 -64.73
N GLU A 441 36.99 5.24 -64.66
CA GLU A 441 37.01 6.68 -64.39
C GLU A 441 36.37 6.97 -63.02
N ARG A 442 37.06 7.76 -62.19
CA ARG A 442 36.55 8.21 -60.90
C ARG A 442 35.44 9.25 -61.09
N ARG A 443 34.32 9.06 -60.40
CA ARG A 443 33.24 10.03 -60.31
C ARG A 443 32.97 10.41 -58.86
N SER A 444 32.71 11.69 -58.62
CA SER A 444 32.24 12.19 -57.34
C SER A 444 30.73 12.01 -57.26
N LEU A 445 30.25 11.55 -56.12
CA LEU A 445 28.85 11.26 -55.84
C LEU A 445 28.31 12.25 -54.81
N GLN A 446 27.09 12.72 -55.07
CA GLN A 446 26.21 13.25 -54.02
C GLN A 446 25.20 12.15 -53.70
N LEU A 447 25.21 11.70 -52.46
CA LEU A 447 24.39 10.59 -51.99
C LEU A 447 23.22 11.12 -51.17
N GLY A 448 22.08 10.44 -51.32
CA GLY A 448 20.89 10.62 -50.50
C GLY A 448 20.73 9.47 -49.50
N ASP A 449 19.49 9.17 -49.12
CA ASP A 449 19.18 8.04 -48.24
C ASP A 449 19.65 6.69 -48.81
N GLY A 450 20.00 5.75 -47.95
CA GLY A 450 20.34 4.38 -48.33
C GLY A 450 19.81 3.35 -47.35
N ASN A 451 19.80 2.10 -47.81
CA ASN A 451 19.68 0.91 -46.97
C ASN A 451 21.01 0.13 -47.01
N ASP A 452 21.07 -1.02 -46.35
CA ASP A 452 22.30 -1.80 -46.23
C ASP A 452 22.85 -2.32 -47.58
N GLU A 453 22.03 -2.34 -48.64
CA GLU A 453 22.42 -2.86 -49.96
C GLU A 453 22.67 -1.73 -50.99
N PHE A 454 21.86 -0.67 -50.98
CA PHE A 454 21.85 0.37 -52.00
C PHE A 454 21.66 1.78 -51.39
N ILE A 455 22.33 2.76 -51.99
CA ILE A 455 22.27 4.17 -51.61
C ILE A 455 21.73 4.99 -52.80
N VAL A 456 20.86 5.96 -52.53
CA VAL A 456 20.37 6.90 -53.54
C VAL A 456 21.51 7.80 -54.02
N VAL A 457 21.64 7.95 -55.33
CA VAL A 457 22.58 8.89 -55.98
C VAL A 457 21.79 10.10 -56.45
N GLU A 458 22.02 11.24 -55.83
CA GLU A 458 21.41 12.52 -56.20
C GLU A 458 22.14 13.18 -57.39
N ALA A 459 23.48 13.02 -57.45
CA ALA A 459 24.30 13.47 -58.56
C ALA A 459 25.60 12.66 -58.71
N GLY A 460 26.12 12.56 -59.94
CA GLY A 460 27.43 11.96 -60.23
C GLY A 460 27.42 10.71 -61.11
N LEU A 461 26.28 10.04 -61.24
CA LEU A 461 26.08 8.87 -62.10
C LEU A 461 24.87 9.03 -63.01
N GLU A 462 24.89 8.36 -64.15
CA GLU A 462 23.79 8.26 -65.10
C GLU A 462 23.26 6.82 -65.16
N GLU A 463 22.01 6.67 -65.60
CA GLU A 463 21.39 5.36 -65.78
C GLU A 463 22.14 4.56 -66.86
N GLY A 464 22.53 3.32 -66.54
CA GLY A 464 23.31 2.45 -67.42
C GLY A 464 24.82 2.51 -67.23
N ASP A 465 25.35 3.40 -66.38
CA ASP A 465 26.76 3.40 -66.00
C ASP A 465 27.11 2.07 -65.30
N GLN A 466 28.28 1.49 -65.60
CA GLN A 466 28.78 0.31 -64.89
C GLN A 466 29.75 0.75 -63.79
N VAL A 467 29.38 0.60 -62.52
CA VAL A 467 30.25 0.94 -61.39
C VAL A 467 30.96 -0.28 -60.84
N VAL A 468 32.21 -0.13 -60.42
CA VAL A 468 33.00 -1.20 -59.84
C VAL A 468 32.58 -1.45 -58.39
N LEU A 469 32.29 -2.70 -58.05
CA LEU A 469 32.04 -3.15 -56.67
C LEU A 469 33.39 -3.34 -55.97
N ASP A 470 33.49 -2.91 -54.71
CA ASP A 470 34.71 -2.91 -53.90
C ASP A 470 35.91 -2.24 -54.59
N PRO A 471 35.85 -0.91 -54.82
CA PRO A 471 36.94 -0.19 -55.49
C PRO A 471 38.26 -0.25 -54.73
N LEU A 472 38.24 -0.40 -53.40
CA LEU A 472 39.44 -0.56 -52.57
C LEU A 472 40.24 -1.82 -52.89
N ASP A 473 39.60 -2.90 -53.33
CA ASP A 473 40.31 -4.15 -53.61
C ASP A 473 40.85 -4.19 -55.05
N SER A 474 40.19 -3.47 -55.96
CA SER A 474 40.36 -3.63 -57.40
C SER A 474 40.93 -2.40 -58.14
N ILE A 475 41.07 -1.25 -57.47
CA ILE A 475 41.51 0.02 -58.05
C ILE A 475 42.60 0.66 -57.20
N GLU A 476 43.81 0.80 -57.76
CA GLU A 476 44.96 1.44 -57.10
C GLU A 476 44.67 2.90 -56.72
N GLU A 477 44.02 3.65 -57.61
CA GLU A 477 43.62 5.06 -57.38
C GLU A 477 42.61 5.20 -56.22
N ALA A 478 41.78 4.19 -55.95
CA ALA A 478 40.87 4.18 -54.82
C ALA A 478 41.59 4.01 -53.49
N ARG A 479 42.68 3.21 -53.46
CA ARG A 479 43.56 3.07 -52.30
C ARG A 479 44.34 4.36 -52.03
N GLU A 480 44.80 5.04 -53.07
CA GLU A 480 45.50 6.33 -52.93
C GLU A 480 44.58 7.45 -52.40
N LEU A 481 43.28 7.41 -52.72
CA LEU A 481 42.29 8.41 -52.29
C LEU A 481 41.99 8.38 -50.79
N VAL A 482 41.93 7.20 -50.19
CA VAL A 482 41.88 7.07 -48.71
C VAL A 482 43.19 7.59 -48.09
N GLY A 483 44.31 7.46 -48.82
CA GLY A 483 45.59 8.04 -48.43
C GLY A 483 45.71 9.57 -48.64
N ALA A 484 44.76 10.28 -49.24
CA ALA A 484 44.97 11.70 -49.57
C ALA A 484 44.73 12.67 -48.39
N SER A 485 44.05 12.25 -47.32
CA SER A 485 43.86 13.04 -46.08
C SER A 485 44.86 12.63 -45.00
N LEU A 486 46.12 12.47 -45.42
CA LEU A 486 47.14 11.90 -44.56
C LEU A 486 47.71 12.88 -43.55
N VAL A 487 47.47 14.19 -43.67
CA VAL A 487 48.09 15.21 -42.82
C VAL A 487 47.13 16.34 -42.43
N HIS A 488 47.04 16.65 -41.15
CA HIS A 488 46.33 17.79 -40.57
C HIS A 488 47.30 18.92 -40.22
N THR A 489 46.95 20.17 -40.53
CA THR A 489 47.79 21.33 -40.16
C THR A 489 47.41 21.81 -38.77
N ILE A 490 48.36 21.85 -37.85
CA ILE A 490 48.14 22.29 -36.47
C ILE A 490 47.85 23.79 -36.45
N GLU A 491 46.68 24.15 -35.96
CA GLU A 491 46.26 25.54 -35.77
C GLU A 491 46.01 25.82 -34.29
N ARG A 492 46.00 27.11 -33.93
CA ARG A 492 45.53 27.54 -32.61
C ARG A 492 44.05 27.80 -32.64
N GLY A 493 43.34 27.28 -31.65
CA GLY A 493 41.91 27.49 -31.49
C GLY A 493 41.49 27.50 -30.04
N ASP A 494 40.20 27.74 -29.83
CA ASP A 494 39.57 27.62 -28.53
C ASP A 494 39.07 26.18 -28.37
N LEU A 495 39.59 25.46 -27.37
CA LEU A 495 39.11 24.13 -27.03
C LEU A 495 38.11 24.23 -25.88
N LEU A 496 36.89 23.75 -26.12
CA LEU A 496 35.88 23.53 -25.08
C LEU A 496 35.92 22.06 -24.69
N VAL A 497 36.14 21.80 -23.42
CA VAL A 497 36.12 20.47 -22.84
C VAL A 497 34.78 20.30 -22.13
N THR A 498 33.90 19.52 -22.75
CA THR A 498 32.53 19.26 -22.29
C THR A 498 32.33 17.78 -22.11
N LEU A 499 31.62 17.41 -21.05
CA LEU A 499 31.14 16.03 -20.86
C LEU A 499 29.66 15.99 -21.18
N THR A 500 29.27 15.15 -22.13
CA THR A 500 27.87 14.92 -22.48
C THR A 500 27.41 13.58 -21.94
N GLU A 501 26.39 13.61 -21.08
CA GLU A 501 25.80 12.41 -20.49
C GLU A 501 24.27 12.52 -20.51
N GLN A 502 23.59 11.38 -20.59
CA GLN A 502 22.13 11.34 -20.48
C GLN A 502 21.68 11.23 -19.01
N GLY A 503 20.63 11.96 -18.68
CA GLY A 503 20.01 11.94 -17.36
C GLY A 503 18.49 11.97 -17.40
N ALA A 504 17.89 11.78 -16.24
CA ALA A 504 16.45 11.84 -16.04
C ALA A 504 16.08 13.04 -15.18
N LEU A 505 15.02 13.75 -15.60
CA LEU A 505 14.47 14.87 -14.86
C LEU A 505 13.64 14.36 -13.68
N GLU A 506 13.99 14.76 -12.47
CA GLU A 506 13.28 14.41 -11.23
C GLU A 506 13.01 15.66 -10.39
N SER A 507 12.07 15.56 -9.45
CA SER A 507 11.91 16.62 -8.45
C SER A 507 12.85 16.35 -7.29
N SER A 508 13.54 17.40 -6.85
CA SER A 508 14.40 17.35 -5.65
C SER A 508 13.62 17.22 -4.34
N ASP A 509 12.29 17.42 -4.37
CA ASP A 509 11.42 17.44 -3.20
C ASP A 509 10.08 16.76 -3.53
N ASN A 510 9.96 15.49 -3.15
CA ASN A 510 8.75 14.69 -3.35
C ASN A 510 7.97 14.56 -2.04
N THR A 511 6.75 15.07 -2.00
CA THR A 511 5.86 14.81 -0.86
C THR A 511 5.28 13.40 -0.99
N GLN A 512 5.59 12.55 -0.02
CA GLN A 512 5.06 11.18 0.03
C GLN A 512 3.68 11.16 0.68
N ILE A 513 2.68 10.68 -0.05
CA ILE A 513 1.33 10.46 0.46
C ILE A 513 1.28 9.01 0.95
N LYS A 514 1.15 8.81 2.27
CA LYS A 514 1.23 7.50 2.91
C LYS A 514 -0.10 7.03 3.45
N CYS A 515 -0.26 5.71 3.54
CA CYS A 515 -1.37 5.08 4.24
C CYS A 515 -1.25 5.35 5.75
N LYS A 516 -2.20 6.10 6.32
CA LYS A 516 -2.27 6.38 7.77
C LYS A 516 -3.17 5.39 8.52
N VAL A 517 -3.80 4.44 7.83
CA VAL A 517 -4.71 3.43 8.39
C VAL A 517 -3.90 2.28 8.98
N ARG A 518 -4.24 1.83 10.19
CA ARG A 518 -3.61 0.71 10.88
C ARG A 518 -4.02 -0.62 10.27
N GLY A 519 -3.06 -1.54 10.19
CA GLY A 519 -3.28 -2.86 9.63
C GLY A 519 -3.33 -2.84 8.11
N ASN A 520 -3.91 -3.90 7.53
CA ASN A 520 -4.02 -4.07 6.09
C ASN A 520 -5.35 -3.49 5.61
N SER A 521 -5.31 -2.64 4.59
CA SER A 521 -6.49 -2.08 3.93
C SER A 521 -6.44 -2.42 2.44
N THR A 522 -7.59 -2.50 1.79
CA THR A 522 -7.66 -2.76 0.35
C THR A 522 -7.93 -1.44 -0.36
N ILE A 523 -7.25 -1.17 -1.47
CA ILE A 523 -7.56 -0.02 -2.32
C ILE A 523 -8.88 -0.32 -3.04
N ASN A 524 -9.93 0.43 -2.73
CA ASN A 524 -11.19 0.38 -3.47
C ASN A 524 -11.12 1.27 -4.72
N TRP A 525 -10.44 2.42 -4.60
CA TRP A 525 -10.30 3.38 -5.68
C TRP A 525 -8.99 4.18 -5.54
N VAL A 526 -8.37 4.53 -6.65
CA VAL A 526 -7.17 5.39 -6.70
C VAL A 526 -7.23 6.35 -7.88
N ILE A 527 -6.78 7.59 -7.68
CA ILE A 527 -6.71 8.62 -8.72
C ILE A 527 -5.66 8.29 -9.79
N GLU A 528 -5.95 8.62 -11.06
CA GLU A 528 -5.02 8.40 -12.17
C GLU A 528 -3.68 9.14 -11.98
N SER A 529 -2.57 8.47 -12.28
CA SER A 529 -1.22 9.05 -12.26
C SER A 529 -1.10 10.17 -13.30
N GLY A 530 -0.47 11.29 -12.91
CA GLY A 530 -0.34 12.49 -13.73
C GLY A 530 -1.51 13.47 -13.60
N THR A 531 -2.47 13.22 -12.70
CA THR A 531 -3.61 14.13 -12.46
C THR A 531 -3.19 15.31 -11.58
N GLN A 532 -3.70 16.51 -11.91
CA GLN A 532 -3.53 17.71 -11.10
C GLN A 532 -4.69 17.83 -10.10
N VAL A 533 -4.38 17.98 -8.82
CA VAL A 533 -5.37 18.00 -7.72
C VAL A 533 -5.31 19.29 -6.92
N GLN A 534 -6.40 19.60 -6.21
CA GLN A 534 -6.54 20.68 -5.24
C GLN A 534 -6.56 20.15 -3.79
N PRO A 535 -6.35 21.00 -2.78
CA PRO A 535 -6.35 20.55 -1.39
C PRO A 535 -7.75 20.07 -1.00
N GLY A 536 -7.84 18.89 -0.41
CA GLY A 536 -9.11 18.25 -0.03
C GLY A 536 -9.68 17.28 -1.07
N ASP A 537 -9.13 17.24 -2.29
CA ASP A 537 -9.52 16.24 -3.29
C ASP A 537 -9.18 14.83 -2.80
N GLU A 538 -10.03 13.87 -3.12
CA GLU A 538 -9.84 12.47 -2.75
C GLU A 538 -8.84 11.82 -3.71
N LEU A 539 -7.86 11.12 -3.15
CA LEU A 539 -6.76 10.52 -3.90
C LEU A 539 -6.81 9.00 -3.88
N VAL A 540 -7.12 8.43 -2.71
CA VAL A 540 -7.21 6.98 -2.52
C VAL A 540 -8.38 6.69 -1.58
N GLY A 541 -9.30 5.84 -2.04
CA GLY A 541 -10.33 5.23 -1.22
C GLY A 541 -9.86 3.87 -0.75
N LEU A 542 -9.69 3.71 0.56
CA LEU A 542 -9.34 2.44 1.19
C LEU A 542 -10.57 1.81 1.82
N GLU A 543 -10.62 0.50 1.81
CA GLU A 543 -11.62 -0.29 2.50
C GLU A 543 -10.94 -1.15 3.57
N ASN A 544 -11.49 -1.11 4.79
CA ASN A 544 -11.00 -1.93 5.89
C ASN A 544 -12.17 -2.47 6.72
N LYS A 545 -12.75 -3.58 6.24
CA LYS A 545 -13.87 -4.27 6.91
C LYS A 545 -13.53 -4.68 8.36
N GLN A 546 -12.26 -4.91 8.70
CA GLN A 546 -11.86 -5.25 10.08
C GLN A 546 -12.05 -4.08 11.05
N ILE A 547 -11.79 -2.85 10.60
CA ILE A 547 -11.99 -1.64 11.40
C ILE A 547 -13.48 -1.34 11.56
N GLU A 548 -14.29 -1.57 10.52
CA GLU A 548 -15.74 -1.42 10.57
C GLU A 548 -16.38 -2.41 11.56
N ASP A 549 -16.01 -3.69 11.49
CA ASP A 549 -16.44 -4.71 12.45
C ASP A 549 -16.02 -4.33 13.88
N TYR A 550 -14.78 -3.86 14.06
CA TYR A 550 -14.30 -3.37 15.34
C TYR A 550 -15.11 -2.18 15.85
N LEU A 551 -15.49 -1.23 14.98
CA LEU A 551 -16.34 -0.09 15.33
C LEU A 551 -17.74 -0.55 15.76
N HIS A 552 -18.36 -1.45 15.00
CA HIS A 552 -19.67 -2.01 15.33
C HIS A 552 -19.65 -2.75 16.67
N GLU A 553 -18.63 -3.58 16.90
CA GLU A 553 -18.42 -4.27 18.16
C GLU A 553 -18.21 -3.28 19.32
N ARG A 554 -17.36 -2.26 19.14
CA ARG A 554 -17.12 -1.24 20.17
C ARG A 554 -18.37 -0.42 20.46
N THR A 555 -19.15 -0.10 19.45
CA THR A 555 -20.44 0.61 19.57
C THR A 555 -21.43 -0.18 20.41
N LYS A 556 -21.57 -1.49 20.13
CA LYS A 556 -22.37 -2.41 20.95
C LYS A 556 -21.93 -2.39 22.42
N TYR A 557 -20.64 -2.51 22.70
CA TYR A 557 -20.15 -2.53 24.08
C TYR A 557 -20.32 -1.18 24.79
N ALA A 558 -20.07 -0.05 24.14
CA ALA A 558 -20.27 1.26 24.77
C ALA A 558 -21.73 1.49 25.17
N HIS A 559 -22.69 1.03 24.36
CA HIS A 559 -24.10 1.08 24.74
C HIS A 559 -24.43 0.19 25.95
N LEU A 560 -23.79 -0.98 26.07
CA LEU A 560 -23.92 -1.83 27.26
C LEU A 560 -23.30 -1.17 28.50
N SER A 561 -22.09 -0.62 28.38
CA SER A 561 -21.40 0.15 29.42
C SER A 561 -22.23 1.36 29.85
N ARG A 562 -22.85 2.07 28.91
CA ARG A 562 -23.76 3.19 29.18
C ARG A 562 -24.97 2.74 30.00
N GLY A 563 -25.61 1.65 29.59
CA GLY A 563 -26.74 1.07 30.34
C GLY A 563 -26.35 0.66 31.76
N ALA A 564 -25.15 0.11 31.96
CA ALA A 564 -24.62 -0.24 33.28
C ALA A 564 -24.36 1.01 34.12
N ALA A 565 -23.65 2.01 33.60
CA ALA A 565 -23.34 3.27 34.30
C ALA A 565 -24.62 3.97 34.76
N ILE A 566 -25.65 4.06 33.91
CA ILE A 566 -26.96 4.61 34.28
C ILE A 566 -27.58 3.80 35.44
N GLY A 567 -27.53 2.47 35.37
CA GLY A 567 -28.06 1.60 36.42
C GLY A 567 -27.41 1.86 37.78
N PHE A 568 -26.08 1.89 37.82
CA PHE A 568 -25.34 2.15 39.06
C PHE A 568 -25.52 3.58 39.58
N ARG A 569 -25.57 4.58 38.68
CA ARG A 569 -25.87 5.97 39.06
C ARG A 569 -27.27 6.10 39.68
N THR A 570 -28.24 5.42 39.10
CA THR A 570 -29.61 5.38 39.62
C THR A 570 -29.64 4.71 41.00
N GLN A 571 -28.90 3.61 41.17
CA GLN A 571 -28.79 2.93 42.46
C GLN A 571 -28.14 3.84 43.52
N ALA A 572 -27.05 4.53 43.20
CA ALA A 572 -26.41 5.49 44.10
C ALA A 572 -27.35 6.64 44.49
N THR A 573 -28.11 7.16 43.52
CA THR A 573 -29.10 8.22 43.77
C THR A 573 -30.21 7.73 44.71
N SER A 574 -30.76 6.53 44.45
CA SER A 574 -31.80 5.93 45.29
C SER A 574 -31.31 5.63 46.72
N ALA A 575 -30.08 5.13 46.88
CA ALA A 575 -29.46 4.89 48.18
C ALA A 575 -29.27 6.20 48.97
N GLY A 576 -28.96 7.30 48.30
CA GLY A 576 -28.88 8.62 48.92
C GLY A 576 -30.24 9.13 49.41
N VAL A 577 -31.30 8.94 48.61
CA VAL A 577 -32.67 9.31 49.00
C VAL A 577 -33.16 8.45 50.18
N ALA A 578 -32.77 7.18 50.27
CA ALA A 578 -33.13 6.30 51.39
C ALA A 578 -32.66 6.84 52.76
N ILE A 579 -31.54 7.57 52.82
CA ILE A 579 -31.08 8.25 54.04
C ILE A 579 -32.10 9.33 54.45
N SER A 580 -32.56 10.14 53.49
CA SER A 580 -33.55 11.19 53.76
C SER A 580 -34.92 10.61 54.12
N GLU A 581 -35.34 9.52 53.49
CA GLU A 581 -36.59 8.81 53.79
C GLU A 581 -36.57 8.21 55.20
N TYR A 582 -35.41 7.70 55.64
CA TYR A 582 -35.24 7.26 57.02
C TYR A 582 -35.36 8.42 58.01
N LEU A 583 -34.57 9.49 57.82
CA LEU A 583 -34.50 10.61 58.76
C LEU A 583 -35.79 11.42 58.86
N GLN A 584 -36.53 11.55 57.76
CA GLN A 584 -37.72 12.42 57.67
C GLN A 584 -39.03 11.62 57.70
N GLY A 585 -38.97 10.29 57.56
CA GLY A 585 -40.15 9.43 57.54
C GLY A 585 -40.10 8.33 58.56
N ARG A 586 -39.33 7.27 58.29
CA ARG A 586 -39.36 6.05 59.14
C ARG A 586 -39.03 6.36 60.60
N TYR A 587 -37.94 7.07 60.86
CA TYR A 587 -37.50 7.38 62.22
C TYR A 587 -38.48 8.28 62.99
N PRO A 588 -38.96 9.43 62.45
CA PRO A 588 -39.97 10.24 63.12
C PRO A 588 -41.28 9.49 63.37
N THR A 589 -41.71 8.67 62.42
CA THR A 589 -42.94 7.87 62.54
C THR A 589 -42.81 6.84 63.66
N GLU A 590 -41.73 6.07 63.69
CA GLU A 590 -41.44 5.09 64.74
C GLU A 590 -41.33 5.76 66.11
N LEU A 591 -40.65 6.91 66.18
CA LEU A 591 -40.56 7.69 67.41
C LEU A 591 -41.93 8.16 67.92
N MET A 592 -42.76 8.74 67.05
CA MET A 592 -44.11 9.18 67.44
C MET A 592 -45.00 8.02 67.87
N THR A 593 -44.84 6.84 67.26
CA THR A 593 -45.58 5.64 67.69
C THR A 593 -45.20 5.18 69.09
N LEU A 594 -43.90 5.20 69.43
CA LEU A 594 -43.43 4.88 70.77
C LEU A 594 -43.84 5.96 71.79
N GLU A 595 -43.79 7.24 71.42
CA GLU A 595 -44.25 8.34 72.27
C GLU A 595 -45.76 8.25 72.57
N LYS A 596 -46.55 7.79 71.58
CA LYS A 596 -47.98 7.50 71.76
C LYS A 596 -48.19 6.35 72.75
N ASP A 597 -47.44 5.26 72.60
CA ASP A 597 -47.55 4.10 73.49
C ASP A 597 -47.06 4.42 74.91
N GLN A 598 -46.05 5.30 75.04
CA GLN A 598 -45.62 5.86 76.31
C GLN A 598 -46.75 6.66 76.97
N ALA A 599 -47.42 7.56 76.23
CA ALA A 599 -48.53 8.35 76.76
C ALA A 599 -49.68 7.47 77.28
N ILE A 600 -49.98 6.36 76.59
CA ILE A 600 -50.97 5.36 77.05
C ILE A 600 -50.51 4.67 78.35
N ALA A 601 -49.23 4.29 78.43
CA ALA A 601 -48.68 3.65 79.63
C ALA A 601 -48.66 4.60 80.83
N GLU A 602 -48.29 5.87 80.63
CA GLU A 602 -48.31 6.92 81.66
C GLU A 602 -49.73 7.23 82.14
N SER A 603 -50.72 7.27 81.24
CA SER A 603 -52.13 7.41 81.60
C SER A 603 -52.60 6.26 82.52
N ARG A 604 -52.21 5.01 82.21
CA ARG A 604 -52.51 3.84 83.05
C ARG A 604 -51.80 3.90 84.40
N GLN A 605 -50.54 4.35 84.43
CA GLN A 605 -49.78 4.54 85.66
C GLN A 605 -50.46 5.57 86.58
N THR A 606 -50.89 6.71 86.03
CA THR A 606 -51.60 7.75 86.77
C THR A 606 -52.92 7.22 87.32
N THR A 607 -53.68 6.48 86.51
CA THR A 607 -54.93 5.82 86.94
C THR A 607 -54.69 4.83 88.08
N ALA A 608 -53.67 3.96 87.96
CA ALA A 608 -53.34 2.97 88.99
C ALA A 608 -52.85 3.62 90.30
N ARG A 609 -52.10 4.73 90.20
CA ARG A 609 -51.66 5.52 91.37
C ARG A 609 -52.86 6.08 92.12
N ASN A 610 -53.78 6.71 91.39
CA ASN A 610 -54.97 7.30 91.98
C ASN A 610 -55.89 6.23 92.60
N MET A 611 -56.02 5.06 91.99
CA MET A 611 -56.75 3.93 92.59
C MET A 611 -56.10 3.41 93.88
N LEU A 612 -54.76 3.37 93.94
CA LEU A 612 -54.03 3.02 95.16
C LEU A 612 -54.23 4.06 96.26
N ASP A 613 -54.12 5.35 95.93
CA ASP A 613 -54.32 6.45 96.88
C ASP A 613 -55.74 6.43 97.45
N TYR A 614 -56.75 6.16 96.61
CA TYR A 614 -58.13 5.95 97.04
C TYR A 614 -58.27 4.72 97.96
N ALA A 615 -57.72 3.56 97.57
CA ALA A 615 -57.75 2.34 98.38
C ALA A 615 -57.08 2.56 99.75
N ASN A 616 -55.95 3.26 99.80
CA ASN A 616 -55.26 3.66 101.03
C ASN A 616 -56.16 4.53 101.94
N SER A 617 -56.89 5.48 101.38
CA SER A 617 -57.81 6.33 102.14
C SER A 617 -59.02 5.56 102.71
N MET A 618 -59.53 4.60 101.94
CA MET A 618 -60.65 3.74 102.33
C MET A 618 -60.26 2.69 103.36
N ALA A 619 -59.04 2.13 103.25
CA ALA A 619 -58.48 1.21 104.24
C ALA A 619 -58.27 1.90 105.60
N LYS A 620 -57.77 3.14 105.61
CA LYS A 620 -57.69 3.97 106.84
C LYS A 620 -59.06 4.18 107.51
N SER A 621 -60.12 4.14 106.73
CA SER A 621 -61.51 4.30 107.19
C SER A 621 -62.21 2.95 107.49
N GLY A 622 -61.51 1.83 107.33
CA GLY A 622 -61.99 0.47 107.64
C GLY A 622 -62.87 -0.20 106.55
N TYR A 623 -63.00 0.41 105.37
CA TYR A 623 -63.92 -0.05 104.31
C TYR A 623 -63.28 -0.99 103.27
N VAL A 624 -61.96 -1.11 103.24
CA VAL A 624 -61.19 -1.88 102.24
C VAL A 624 -60.13 -2.71 102.98
N SER A 625 -59.86 -3.93 102.51
CA SER A 625 -58.90 -4.84 103.14
C SER A 625 -57.44 -4.52 102.79
N GLU A 626 -56.49 -4.94 103.63
CA GLU A 626 -55.05 -4.81 103.32
C GLU A 626 -54.68 -5.53 102.01
N LEU A 627 -55.30 -6.68 101.73
CA LEU A 627 -55.10 -7.44 100.49
C LEU A 627 -55.49 -6.62 99.24
N GLU A 628 -56.58 -5.86 99.30
CA GLU A 628 -57.01 -5.01 98.18
C GLU A 628 -56.05 -3.83 97.96
N VAL A 629 -55.50 -3.24 99.02
CA VAL A 629 -54.46 -2.21 98.90
C VAL A 629 -53.21 -2.79 98.25
N GLU A 630 -52.77 -3.97 98.68
CA GLU A 630 -51.62 -4.67 98.10
C GLU A 630 -51.82 -4.98 96.61
N GLN A 631 -53.01 -5.42 96.20
CA GLN A 631 -53.36 -5.63 94.78
C GLN A 631 -53.27 -4.33 93.97
N LYS A 632 -53.79 -3.20 94.48
CA LYS A 632 -53.66 -1.90 93.81
C LYS A 632 -52.22 -1.43 93.73
N GLN A 633 -51.41 -1.77 94.74
CA GLN A 633 -49.99 -1.44 94.75
C GLN A 633 -49.21 -2.25 93.71
N PHE A 634 -49.53 -3.53 93.56
CA PHE A 634 -49.00 -4.37 92.48
C PHE A 634 -49.38 -3.81 91.11
N ALA A 635 -50.65 -3.42 90.90
CA ALA A 635 -51.11 -2.83 89.65
C ALA A 635 -50.39 -1.51 89.31
N LEU A 636 -50.10 -0.66 90.30
CA LEU A 636 -49.29 0.53 90.10
C LEU A 636 -47.85 0.19 89.71
N ASN A 637 -47.24 -0.81 90.35
CA ASN A 637 -45.88 -1.24 90.01
C ASN A 637 -45.82 -1.80 88.59
N GLU A 638 -46.82 -2.59 88.18
CA GLU A 638 -46.93 -3.09 86.80
C GLU A 638 -47.04 -1.94 85.79
N ALA A 639 -47.91 -0.96 86.05
CA ALA A 639 -48.08 0.20 85.18
C ALA A 639 -46.83 1.10 85.13
N LYS A 640 -46.12 1.27 86.25
CA LYS A 640 -44.82 1.96 86.31
C LYS A 640 -43.78 1.27 85.43
N SER A 641 -43.62 -0.05 85.58
CA SER A 641 -42.69 -0.84 84.78
C SER A 641 -43.03 -0.74 83.29
N ALA A 642 -44.32 -0.78 82.93
CA ALA A 642 -44.76 -0.63 81.54
C ALA A 642 -44.36 0.74 80.96
N ALA A 643 -44.54 1.84 81.70
CA ALA A 643 -44.12 3.18 81.27
C ALA A 643 -42.59 3.31 81.16
N GLU A 644 -41.84 2.74 82.11
CA GLU A 644 -40.38 2.73 82.11
C GLU A 644 -39.80 1.94 80.92
N ILE A 645 -40.42 0.80 80.56
CA ILE A 645 -40.06 0.03 79.36
C ILE A 645 -40.22 0.90 78.11
N LYS A 646 -41.35 1.62 77.95
CA LYS A 646 -41.57 2.49 76.78
C LYS A 646 -40.58 3.65 76.71
N ARG A 647 -40.25 4.25 77.85
CA ARG A 647 -39.20 5.27 77.92
C ARG A 647 -37.84 4.70 77.50
N THR A 648 -37.51 3.49 77.95
CA THR A 648 -36.27 2.80 77.58
C THR A 648 -36.22 2.47 76.09
N GLU A 649 -37.33 1.99 75.50
CA GLU A 649 -37.44 1.75 74.05
C GLU A 649 -37.16 3.03 73.24
N ILE A 650 -37.71 4.18 73.67
CA ILE A 650 -37.45 5.49 73.03
C ILE A 650 -35.98 5.89 73.15
N ASP A 651 -35.38 5.73 74.33
CA ASP A 651 -33.96 6.03 74.54
C ASP A 651 -33.05 5.15 73.69
N VAL A 652 -33.39 3.85 73.54
CA VAL A 652 -32.67 2.93 72.66
C VAL A 652 -32.80 3.35 71.20
N LEU A 653 -34.01 3.69 70.74
CA LEU A 653 -34.25 4.18 69.39
C LEU A 653 -33.44 5.44 69.10
N LYS A 654 -33.45 6.42 70.02
CA LYS A 654 -32.78 7.72 69.86
C LYS A 654 -31.26 7.60 69.87
N ARG A 655 -30.68 6.77 70.75
CA ARG A 655 -29.22 6.73 70.98
C ARG A 655 -28.47 5.66 70.19
N PHE A 656 -29.15 4.57 69.82
CA PHE A 656 -28.47 3.42 69.22
C PHE A 656 -29.08 3.05 67.87
N THR A 657 -30.38 2.78 67.81
CA THR A 657 -31.02 2.28 66.57
C THR A 657 -30.95 3.32 65.45
N LYS A 658 -31.17 4.60 65.77
CA LYS A 658 -31.04 5.71 64.81
C LYS A 658 -29.68 5.71 64.12
N ASP A 659 -28.61 5.77 64.91
CA ASP A 659 -27.26 5.95 64.41
C ASP A 659 -26.74 4.67 63.73
N ALA A 660 -27.13 3.49 64.22
CA ALA A 660 -26.78 2.21 63.60
C ALA A 660 -27.38 2.06 62.19
N GLU A 661 -28.67 2.37 62.01
CA GLU A 661 -29.33 2.33 60.71
C GLU A 661 -28.76 3.40 59.77
N LEU A 662 -28.52 4.61 60.28
CA LEU A 662 -27.95 5.70 59.49
C LEU A 662 -26.54 5.37 58.99
N THR A 663 -25.69 4.78 59.83
CA THR A 663 -24.35 4.32 59.45
C THR A 663 -24.42 3.26 58.35
N THR A 664 -25.39 2.34 58.45
CA THR A 664 -25.62 1.28 57.47
C THR A 664 -26.07 1.85 56.12
N LEU A 665 -27.01 2.81 56.13
CA LEU A 665 -27.49 3.48 54.92
C LEU A 665 -26.38 4.33 54.27
N GLN A 666 -25.56 5.02 55.07
CA GLN A 666 -24.40 5.76 54.57
C GLN A 666 -23.37 4.84 53.91
N GLY A 667 -23.02 3.72 54.55
CA GLY A 667 -22.12 2.72 53.96
C GLY A 667 -22.64 2.17 52.64
N ASN A 668 -23.94 1.86 52.55
CA ASN A 668 -24.58 1.41 51.30
C ASN A 668 -24.54 2.49 50.21
N TRP A 669 -24.77 3.75 50.57
CA TRP A 669 -24.70 4.88 49.63
C TRP A 669 -23.27 5.11 49.12
N GLU A 670 -22.27 5.10 50.00
CA GLU A 670 -20.86 5.24 49.62
C GLU A 670 -20.40 4.11 48.71
N ALA A 671 -20.77 2.86 49.01
CA ALA A 671 -20.49 1.72 48.15
C ALA A 671 -21.15 1.84 46.77
N ALA A 672 -22.43 2.24 46.72
CA ALA A 672 -23.14 2.46 45.46
C ALA A 672 -22.55 3.61 44.64
N LYS A 673 -22.15 4.71 45.31
CA LYS A 673 -21.49 5.86 44.69
C LYS A 673 -20.13 5.49 44.10
N ALA A 674 -19.33 4.72 44.83
CA ALA A 674 -18.04 4.23 44.34
C ALA A 674 -18.20 3.33 43.11
N ALA A 675 -19.19 2.42 43.12
CA ALA A 675 -19.51 1.59 41.96
C ALA A 675 -19.98 2.42 40.75
N ALA A 676 -20.83 3.44 40.97
CA ALA A 676 -21.27 4.35 39.92
C ALA A 676 -20.10 5.08 39.25
N ASN A 677 -19.21 5.68 40.04
CA ASN A 677 -18.00 6.34 39.51
C ASN A 677 -17.14 5.37 38.69
N GLY A 678 -16.93 4.13 39.17
CA GLY A 678 -16.16 3.13 38.44
C GLY A 678 -16.77 2.79 37.07
N HIS A 679 -18.10 2.68 36.97
CA HIS A 679 -18.77 2.43 35.70
C HIS A 679 -18.84 3.66 34.77
N GLU A 680 -18.84 4.87 35.32
CA GLU A 680 -18.72 6.11 34.53
C GLU A 680 -17.34 6.21 33.85
N GLU A 681 -16.26 5.84 34.56
CA GLU A 681 -14.91 5.77 33.96
C GLU A 681 -14.82 4.74 32.83
N VAL A 682 -15.43 3.55 33.01
CA VAL A 682 -15.50 2.53 31.96
C VAL A 682 -16.24 3.06 30.72
N LEU A 683 -17.35 3.77 30.92
CA LEU A 683 -18.10 4.39 29.84
C LEU A 683 -17.24 5.43 29.10
N ALA A 684 -16.56 6.32 29.82
CA ALA A 684 -15.69 7.33 29.21
C ALA A 684 -14.59 6.69 28.35
N MET A 685 -13.97 5.62 28.84
CA MET A 685 -12.95 4.87 28.08
C MET A 685 -13.52 4.21 26.83
N ASP A 686 -14.75 3.68 26.88
CA ASP A 686 -15.39 3.08 25.72
C ASP A 686 -15.79 4.11 24.66
N GLU A 687 -16.21 5.32 25.08
CA GLU A 687 -16.49 6.42 24.16
C GLU A 687 -15.22 6.89 23.43
N VAL A 688 -14.10 7.04 24.15
CA VAL A 688 -12.79 7.36 23.53
C VAL A 688 -12.36 6.30 22.52
N ARG A 689 -12.58 5.01 22.82
CA ARG A 689 -12.26 3.91 21.88
C ARG A 689 -13.09 3.96 20.61
N ILE A 690 -14.37 4.33 20.70
CA ILE A 690 -15.23 4.52 19.52
C ILE A 690 -14.76 5.70 18.69
N GLU A 691 -14.43 6.83 19.33
CA GLU A 691 -13.91 8.00 18.61
C GLU A 691 -12.61 7.68 17.87
N LEU A 692 -11.71 6.91 18.50
CA LEU A 692 -10.48 6.47 17.85
C LEU A 692 -10.79 5.58 16.63
N ALA A 693 -11.72 4.63 16.75
CA ALA A 693 -12.12 3.77 15.63
C ALA A 693 -12.78 4.56 14.49
N ARG A 694 -13.61 5.57 14.80
CA ARG A 694 -14.22 6.46 13.80
C ARG A 694 -13.18 7.28 13.04
N LYS A 695 -12.22 7.87 13.76
CA LYS A 695 -11.08 8.58 13.14
C LYS A 695 -10.27 7.67 12.25
N GLU A 696 -10.19 6.38 12.56
CA GLU A 696 -9.48 5.42 11.73
C GLU A 696 -10.24 5.13 10.43
N ILE A 697 -11.57 5.04 10.45
CA ILE A 697 -12.39 4.96 9.23
C ILE A 697 -12.27 6.24 8.39
N GLU A 698 -12.23 7.42 9.03
CA GLU A 698 -12.01 8.67 8.30
C GLU A 698 -10.66 8.69 7.56
N ARG A 699 -9.63 8.02 8.11
CA ARG A 699 -8.31 7.87 7.44
C ARG A 699 -8.33 6.93 6.24
N CYS A 700 -9.39 6.13 6.07
CA CYS A 700 -9.55 5.30 4.88
C CYS A 700 -9.77 6.14 3.61
N VAL A 701 -10.18 7.41 3.74
CA VAL A 701 -10.22 8.35 2.61
C VAL A 701 -8.98 9.24 2.65
N VAL A 702 -8.01 8.94 1.79
CA VAL A 702 -6.77 9.71 1.69
C VAL A 702 -7.02 10.93 0.80
N LYS A 703 -6.83 12.13 1.37
CA LYS A 703 -7.07 13.41 0.69
C LYS A 703 -5.78 14.17 0.43
N ALA A 704 -5.77 15.02 -0.59
CA ALA A 704 -4.65 15.89 -0.91
C ALA A 704 -4.46 16.98 0.15
N GLU A 705 -3.24 17.09 0.70
CA GLU A 705 -2.90 18.14 1.68
C GLU A 705 -2.62 19.50 1.01
N ARG A 706 -2.27 19.51 -0.29
CA ARG A 706 -1.99 20.71 -1.09
C ARG A 706 -2.30 20.47 -2.57
N SER A 707 -2.37 21.55 -3.35
CA SER A 707 -2.47 21.44 -4.80
C SER A 707 -1.16 20.95 -5.42
N GLY A 708 -1.24 20.08 -6.43
CA GLY A 708 -0.05 19.57 -7.10
C GLY A 708 -0.35 18.48 -8.12
N LEU A 709 0.69 18.05 -8.84
CA LEU A 709 0.64 16.87 -9.68
C LEU A 709 0.80 15.63 -8.80
N VAL A 710 -0.02 14.62 -8.99
CA VAL A 710 0.09 13.33 -8.29
C VAL A 710 0.60 12.28 -9.26
N ILE A 711 1.60 11.51 -8.86
CA ILE A 711 2.16 10.41 -9.66
C ILE A 711 2.26 9.15 -8.80
N TYR A 712 2.23 7.99 -9.46
CA TYR A 712 2.53 6.72 -8.81
C TYR A 712 4.04 6.62 -8.50
N PRO A 713 4.42 6.03 -7.35
CA PRO A 713 5.82 5.73 -7.07
C PRO A 713 6.36 4.76 -8.14
N SER A 714 7.52 5.05 -8.73
CA SER A 714 8.14 4.13 -9.70
C SER A 714 8.71 2.90 -8.98
N SER A 715 8.54 1.74 -9.60
CA SER A 715 8.90 0.43 -9.06
C SER A 715 10.42 0.21 -8.91
N GLU A 716 11.26 1.01 -9.57
CA GLU A 716 12.71 0.81 -9.60
C GLU A 716 13.43 1.23 -8.30
N GLU A 717 12.99 2.31 -7.65
CA GLU A 717 13.61 2.74 -6.38
C GLU A 717 13.10 1.95 -5.16
N TRP A 718 11.96 1.26 -5.28
CA TRP A 718 11.26 0.63 -4.16
C TRP A 718 10.82 -0.79 -4.53
N LYS A 719 11.81 -1.68 -4.73
CA LYS A 719 11.72 -3.10 -5.17
C LYS A 719 10.71 -4.02 -4.47
N HIS A 720 9.95 -3.55 -3.48
CA HIS A 720 9.03 -4.33 -2.67
C HIS A 720 7.61 -3.73 -2.54
N VAL A 721 7.29 -2.65 -3.25
CA VAL A 721 5.94 -2.04 -3.17
C VAL A 721 5.06 -2.58 -4.31
N PRO A 722 3.92 -3.23 -4.03
CA PRO A 722 3.00 -3.69 -5.06
C PRO A 722 2.41 -2.51 -5.84
N ASP A 723 2.10 -2.74 -7.12
CA ASP A 723 1.43 -1.74 -7.96
C ASP A 723 0.16 -1.23 -7.29
N ILE A 724 0.02 0.08 -7.30
CA ILE A 724 -1.03 0.80 -6.60
C ILE A 724 -2.24 0.79 -7.51
N ALA A 725 -2.96 -0.31 -7.44
CA ALA A 725 -4.14 -0.60 -8.25
C ALA A 725 -5.33 -0.96 -7.37
N GLU A 726 -6.53 -0.79 -7.91
CA GLU A 726 -7.76 -1.24 -7.26
C GLU A 726 -7.69 -2.74 -6.93
N GLY A 727 -8.09 -3.11 -5.72
CA GLY A 727 -7.99 -4.45 -5.16
C GLY A 727 -6.64 -4.78 -4.50
N ALA A 728 -5.63 -3.92 -4.61
CA ALA A 728 -4.34 -4.13 -3.94
C ALA A 728 -4.43 -3.91 -2.42
N THR A 729 -3.68 -4.72 -1.66
CA THR A 729 -3.59 -4.58 -0.20
C THR A 729 -2.45 -3.65 0.17
N VAL A 730 -2.73 -2.65 0.99
CA VAL A 730 -1.76 -1.69 1.52
C VAL A 730 -1.65 -1.79 3.03
N HIS A 731 -0.44 -1.58 3.54
CA HIS A 731 -0.16 -1.57 4.98
C HIS A 731 0.09 -0.16 5.50
N ASN A 732 0.08 -0.02 6.83
CA ASN A 732 0.39 1.24 7.50
C ASN A 732 1.77 1.77 7.07
N ASP A 733 1.88 3.11 6.92
CA ASP A 733 3.06 3.85 6.48
C ASP A 733 3.58 3.53 5.07
N GLN A 734 2.89 2.69 4.30
CA GLN A 734 3.19 2.47 2.89
C GLN A 734 2.96 3.75 2.08
N VAL A 735 3.90 4.07 1.20
CA VAL A 735 3.75 5.18 0.24
C VAL A 735 2.71 4.77 -0.80
N LEU A 736 1.64 5.56 -0.89
CA LEU A 736 0.54 5.37 -1.83
C LEU A 736 0.74 6.20 -3.10
N LEU A 737 1.15 7.46 -2.95
CA LEU A 737 1.30 8.38 -4.08
C LEU A 737 2.46 9.33 -3.81
N LEU A 738 3.03 9.90 -4.87
CA LEU A 738 4.03 10.96 -4.78
C LEU A 738 3.45 12.25 -5.35
N MET A 739 3.74 13.36 -4.68
CA MET A 739 3.41 14.69 -5.15
C MET A 739 4.70 15.51 -5.31
N PRO A 740 5.33 15.45 -6.50
CA PRO A 740 6.56 16.17 -6.79
C PRO A 740 6.36 17.69 -6.72
N ASP A 741 7.34 18.39 -6.16
CA ASP A 741 7.41 19.84 -6.24
C ASP A 741 7.99 20.25 -7.60
N LEU A 742 7.10 20.67 -8.51
CA LEU A 742 7.45 21.14 -9.85
C LEU A 742 8.30 22.42 -9.85
N SER A 743 8.38 23.14 -8.72
CA SER A 743 9.20 24.35 -8.62
C SER A 743 10.69 24.06 -8.40
N LYS A 744 11.04 22.83 -7.99
CA LYS A 744 12.41 22.42 -7.64
C LYS A 744 12.84 21.18 -8.42
N MET A 745 12.92 21.34 -9.74
CA MET A 745 13.34 20.27 -10.64
C MET A 745 14.88 20.16 -10.71
N GLN A 746 15.37 18.94 -10.90
CA GLN A 746 16.78 18.63 -11.08
C GLN A 746 16.94 17.49 -12.10
N VAL A 747 18.10 17.38 -12.73
CA VAL A 747 18.44 16.23 -13.58
C VAL A 747 19.42 15.35 -12.83
N LYS A 748 19.12 14.06 -12.76
CA LYS A 748 20.03 13.05 -12.25
C LYS A 748 20.76 12.41 -13.43
N VAL A 749 22.08 12.50 -13.45
CA VAL A 749 22.95 12.03 -14.53
C VAL A 749 23.97 11.05 -13.96
N GLY A 750 24.19 9.91 -14.62
CA GLY A 750 25.17 8.91 -14.18
C GLY A 750 26.50 9.06 -14.91
N ILE A 751 27.51 9.61 -14.24
CA ILE A 751 28.84 9.85 -14.81
C ILE A 751 29.76 8.65 -14.57
N HIS A 752 30.55 8.29 -15.58
CA HIS A 752 31.56 7.23 -15.50
C HIS A 752 32.74 7.57 -14.56
N GLU A 753 33.24 6.61 -13.78
CA GLU A 753 34.32 6.79 -12.77
C GLU A 753 35.53 7.61 -13.28
N SER A 754 35.97 7.37 -14.51
CA SER A 754 37.10 8.08 -15.11
C SER A 754 36.90 9.59 -15.25
N MET A 755 35.64 10.06 -15.29
CA MET A 755 35.28 11.47 -15.48
C MET A 755 34.80 12.15 -14.18
N VAL A 756 34.57 11.39 -13.11
CA VAL A 756 34.01 11.91 -11.85
C VAL A 756 34.95 12.90 -11.16
N ASP A 757 36.25 12.63 -11.17
CA ASP A 757 37.25 13.51 -10.55
C ASP A 757 37.35 14.88 -11.23
N HIS A 758 36.93 14.96 -12.49
CA HIS A 758 36.91 16.19 -13.28
C HIS A 758 35.66 17.04 -13.02
N ILE A 759 34.60 16.49 -12.41
CA ILE A 759 33.34 17.20 -12.18
C ILE A 759 33.27 17.70 -10.74
N LYS A 760 33.10 19.01 -10.59
CA LYS A 760 33.00 19.66 -9.27
C LYS A 760 31.65 20.37 -9.11
N PRO A 761 31.10 20.40 -7.89
CA PRO A 761 29.94 21.24 -7.59
C PRO A 761 30.20 22.71 -7.98
N GLY A 762 29.22 23.34 -8.62
CA GLY A 762 29.29 24.72 -9.13
C GLY A 762 29.64 24.86 -10.61
N MET A 763 29.96 23.76 -11.30
CA MET A 763 30.15 23.78 -12.76
C MET A 763 28.84 24.07 -13.50
N THR A 764 28.92 24.84 -14.58
CA THR A 764 27.77 25.17 -15.42
C THR A 764 27.48 24.03 -16.39
N ALA A 765 26.22 23.62 -16.45
CA ALA A 765 25.75 22.58 -17.35
C ALA A 765 24.69 23.14 -18.30
N ARG A 766 24.70 22.69 -19.55
CA ARG A 766 23.61 22.91 -20.50
C ARG A 766 22.76 21.65 -20.53
N VAL A 767 21.49 21.81 -20.24
CA VAL A 767 20.52 20.71 -20.18
C VAL A 767 19.57 20.85 -21.36
N THR A 768 19.63 19.89 -22.29
CA THR A 768 18.77 19.83 -23.46
C THR A 768 17.61 18.88 -23.18
N LEU A 769 16.40 19.44 -23.17
CA LEU A 769 15.14 18.70 -23.10
C LEU A 769 14.52 18.67 -24.51
N PRO A 770 13.61 17.72 -24.81
CA PRO A 770 12.98 17.59 -26.13
C PRO A 770 12.43 18.89 -26.72
N ASP A 771 11.89 19.77 -25.88
CA ASP A 771 11.21 20.99 -26.33
C ASP A 771 12.03 22.28 -26.13
N ARG A 772 13.12 22.24 -25.34
CA ARG A 772 13.85 23.45 -24.91
C ARG A 772 15.23 23.13 -24.33
N THR A 773 16.13 24.12 -24.33
CA THR A 773 17.41 24.06 -23.62
C THR A 773 17.39 24.95 -22.39
N LEU A 774 17.92 24.45 -21.27
CA LEU A 774 18.01 25.15 -19.99
C LEU A 774 19.46 25.21 -19.52
N ARG A 775 19.80 26.25 -18.75
CA ARG A 775 21.08 26.33 -18.05
C ARG A 775 20.91 25.75 -16.66
N GLY A 776 21.70 24.75 -16.32
CA GLY A 776 21.77 24.12 -15.00
C GLY A 776 23.12 24.34 -14.33
N GLU A 777 23.19 23.97 -13.07
CA GLU A 777 24.42 23.98 -12.28
C GLU A 777 24.58 22.63 -11.58
N VAL A 778 25.78 22.07 -11.61
CA VAL A 778 26.09 20.83 -10.90
C VAL A 778 26.00 21.11 -9.39
N SER A 779 24.98 20.57 -8.73
CA SER A 779 24.78 20.80 -7.30
C SER A 779 25.59 19.83 -6.43
N SER A 780 25.72 18.58 -6.86
CA SER A 780 26.45 17.55 -6.12
C SER A 780 26.79 16.37 -7.01
N VAL A 781 27.92 15.72 -6.71
CA VAL A 781 28.31 14.42 -7.28
C VAL A 781 28.40 13.44 -6.12
N ALA A 782 27.79 12.27 -6.23
CA ALA A 782 27.80 11.25 -5.18
C ALA A 782 29.25 10.84 -4.89
N SER A 783 29.61 10.66 -3.61
CA SER A 783 30.94 10.19 -3.21
C SER A 783 31.05 8.67 -3.12
N VAL A 784 29.91 7.97 -3.27
CA VAL A 784 29.79 6.53 -3.22
C VAL A 784 29.22 6.08 -4.56
N ALA A 785 29.98 5.27 -5.27
CA ALA A 785 29.51 4.64 -6.49
C ALA A 785 28.35 3.69 -6.19
N GLN A 786 27.41 3.57 -7.13
CA GLN A 786 26.46 2.48 -7.06
C GLN A 786 27.22 1.16 -7.29
N PRO A 787 27.14 0.18 -6.37
CA PRO A 787 27.80 -1.10 -6.58
C PRO A 787 27.23 -1.75 -7.83
N ALA A 788 28.11 -2.07 -8.78
CA ALA A 788 27.83 -3.02 -9.84
C ALA A 788 27.23 -4.27 -9.17
N GLY A 789 26.04 -4.71 -9.62
CA GLY A 789 25.43 -5.94 -9.11
C GLY A 789 26.43 -7.09 -9.23
N TRP A 790 26.32 -8.14 -8.39
CA TRP A 790 27.30 -9.24 -8.24
C TRP A 790 27.68 -10.00 -9.54
N TRP A 791 27.15 -9.62 -10.69
CA TRP A 791 27.40 -10.19 -12.00
C TRP A 791 27.73 -9.16 -13.13
N THR A 792 27.65 -7.84 -12.91
CA THR A 792 28.05 -6.84 -13.92
C THR A 792 29.56 -6.59 -13.84
N GLY A 793 30.24 -6.61 -14.99
CA GLY A 793 31.65 -6.19 -15.09
C GLY A 793 31.87 -4.77 -14.53
N ASN A 794 33.12 -4.49 -14.17
CA ASN A 794 33.67 -3.35 -13.40
C ASN A 794 33.33 -1.91 -13.89
N ILE A 795 32.16 -1.60 -14.47
CA ILE A 795 31.80 -0.24 -14.87
C ILE A 795 31.10 0.45 -13.70
N VAL A 796 31.80 1.41 -13.10
CA VAL A 796 31.38 2.14 -11.92
C VAL A 796 30.87 3.51 -12.35
N LYS A 797 29.59 3.81 -12.07
CA LYS A 797 28.97 5.13 -12.33
C LYS A 797 28.62 5.84 -11.03
N TYR A 798 28.72 7.17 -11.07
CA TYR A 798 28.44 8.07 -9.96
C TYR A 798 27.33 9.03 -10.36
N ASP A 799 26.32 9.13 -9.50
CA ASP A 799 25.19 10.04 -9.73
C ASP A 799 25.63 11.49 -9.49
N ALA A 800 25.52 12.35 -10.51
CA ALA A 800 25.53 13.80 -10.32
C ALA A 800 24.12 14.37 -10.44
N ILE A 801 23.86 15.36 -9.61
CA ILE A 801 22.61 16.11 -9.56
C ILE A 801 22.87 17.49 -10.16
N ILE A 802 22.04 17.85 -11.13
CA ILE A 802 22.12 19.11 -11.86
C ILE A 802 20.87 19.90 -11.55
N LYS A 803 21.04 20.97 -10.79
CA LYS A 803 19.94 21.83 -10.36
C LYS A 803 19.49 22.69 -11.53
N LEU A 804 18.19 22.72 -11.76
CA LEU A 804 17.58 23.55 -12.79
C LEU A 804 16.90 24.79 -12.18
N PRO A 805 16.76 25.88 -12.96
CA PRO A 805 15.90 26.99 -12.60
C PRO A 805 14.44 26.57 -12.58
N SER A 806 13.63 27.25 -11.76
CA SER A 806 12.18 27.04 -11.71
C SER A 806 11.55 27.58 -12.99
N VAL A 807 11.07 26.68 -13.86
CA VAL A 807 10.44 27.00 -15.14
C VAL A 807 9.14 26.21 -15.27
N GLU A 808 8.08 26.87 -15.75
CA GLU A 808 6.79 26.21 -15.95
C GLU A 808 6.84 25.17 -17.09
N GLY A 809 6.08 24.09 -16.92
CA GLY A 809 5.93 23.02 -17.91
C GLY A 809 6.98 21.91 -17.87
N LEU A 810 7.84 21.88 -16.84
CA LEU A 810 8.73 20.75 -16.58
C LEU A 810 7.94 19.56 -16.03
N LYS A 811 8.16 18.37 -16.58
CA LYS A 811 7.48 17.13 -16.16
C LYS A 811 8.50 16.11 -15.65
N PRO A 812 8.35 15.60 -14.42
CA PRO A 812 9.21 14.51 -13.93
C PRO A 812 9.20 13.31 -14.88
N GLY A 813 10.34 12.64 -15.03
CA GLY A 813 10.55 11.50 -15.91
C GLY A 813 10.97 11.84 -17.34
N MET A 814 11.16 13.11 -17.69
CA MET A 814 11.71 13.50 -19.00
C MET A 814 13.20 13.14 -19.09
N SER A 815 13.63 12.53 -20.19
CA SER A 815 15.06 12.40 -20.50
C SER A 815 15.65 13.77 -20.82
N ALA A 816 16.86 14.00 -20.35
CA ALA A 816 17.61 15.22 -20.60
C ALA A 816 19.05 14.87 -20.94
N GLU A 817 19.54 15.43 -22.04
CA GLU A 817 20.96 15.40 -22.35
C GLU A 817 21.64 16.53 -21.58
N VAL A 818 22.72 16.21 -20.88
CA VAL A 818 23.45 17.19 -20.09
C VAL A 818 24.89 17.29 -20.52
N GLU A 819 25.22 18.47 -21.02
CA GLU A 819 26.56 18.89 -21.40
C GLU A 819 27.16 19.73 -20.27
N VAL A 820 28.08 19.16 -19.49
CA VAL A 820 28.79 19.84 -18.40
C VAL A 820 30.06 20.47 -18.94
N LEU A 821 30.21 21.79 -18.77
CA LEU A 821 31.43 22.49 -19.17
C LEU A 821 32.51 22.29 -18.10
N MET A 822 33.56 21.53 -18.43
CA MET A 822 34.64 21.18 -17.51
C MET A 822 35.78 22.19 -17.55
N ALA A 823 36.21 22.56 -18.75
CA ALA A 823 37.28 23.54 -18.97
C ALA A 823 37.11 24.28 -20.30
N ARG A 824 37.63 25.51 -20.35
CA ARG A 824 37.76 26.29 -21.58
C ARG A 824 39.21 26.73 -21.71
N HIS A 825 39.84 26.31 -22.80
CA HIS A 825 41.21 26.68 -23.16
C HIS A 825 41.16 27.61 -24.37
N GLU A 826 41.52 28.87 -24.18
CA GLU A 826 41.52 29.86 -25.27
C GLU A 826 42.89 29.92 -25.94
N ASN A 827 42.90 29.94 -27.27
CA ASN A 827 44.10 30.11 -28.11
C ASN A 827 45.23 29.09 -27.83
N VAL A 828 44.89 27.80 -27.75
CA VAL A 828 45.83 26.68 -27.52
C VAL A 828 46.12 25.92 -28.81
N LEU A 829 47.29 25.25 -28.88
CA LEU A 829 47.62 24.37 -30.00
C LEU A 829 46.81 23.08 -29.86
N MET A 830 46.09 22.72 -30.91
CA MET A 830 45.22 21.55 -30.90
C MET A 830 45.71 20.54 -31.92
N ILE A 831 45.80 19.27 -31.50
CA ILE A 831 46.05 18.15 -32.40
C ILE A 831 44.80 17.27 -32.46
N PRO A 832 44.34 16.82 -33.64
CA PRO A 832 43.28 15.84 -33.72
C PRO A 832 43.66 14.56 -32.96
N LEU A 833 42.72 13.99 -32.21
CA LEU A 833 42.92 12.73 -31.48
C LEU A 833 43.49 11.62 -32.39
N ALA A 834 43.01 11.55 -33.64
CA ALA A 834 43.45 10.59 -34.65
C ALA A 834 44.92 10.72 -35.09
N ALA A 835 45.60 11.83 -34.79
CA ALA A 835 47.02 12.03 -35.12
C ALA A 835 47.98 11.63 -33.97
N VAL A 836 47.44 11.20 -32.83
CA VAL A 836 48.21 10.84 -31.64
C VAL A 836 48.23 9.32 -31.48
N VAL A 837 49.42 8.77 -31.24
CA VAL A 837 49.61 7.38 -30.82
C VAL A 837 50.14 7.37 -29.39
N GLU A 838 49.38 6.77 -28.49
CA GLU A 838 49.75 6.57 -27.10
C GLU A 838 50.45 5.22 -26.96
N THR A 839 51.69 5.21 -26.45
CA THR A 839 52.43 3.99 -26.10
C THR A 839 52.94 4.05 -24.66
N GLU A 840 53.43 2.94 -24.12
CA GLU A 840 54.00 2.92 -22.75
C GLU A 840 55.20 3.87 -22.57
N GLU A 841 55.85 4.28 -23.67
CA GLU A 841 56.99 5.23 -23.68
C GLU A 841 56.55 6.71 -23.73
N GLY A 842 55.27 7.00 -23.93
CA GLY A 842 54.70 8.34 -24.01
C GLY A 842 53.79 8.56 -25.23
N ASN A 843 53.38 9.81 -25.45
CA ASN A 843 52.48 10.17 -26.54
C ASN A 843 53.28 10.71 -27.73
N PHE A 844 52.97 10.24 -28.94
CA PHE A 844 53.72 10.58 -30.15
C PHE A 844 52.80 11.00 -31.29
N CYS A 845 53.33 11.82 -32.20
CA CYS A 845 52.75 12.06 -33.51
C CYS A 845 53.85 12.05 -34.58
N TRP A 846 53.46 11.97 -35.84
CA TRP A 846 54.38 12.02 -36.96
C TRP A 846 54.17 13.31 -37.73
N VAL A 847 55.24 14.09 -37.91
CA VAL A 847 55.16 15.40 -38.57
C VAL A 847 55.85 15.34 -39.93
N GLY A 848 55.16 15.77 -40.98
CA GLY A 848 55.62 15.75 -42.36
C GLY A 848 54.80 14.84 -43.28
N ALA A 849 55.22 14.71 -44.53
CA ALA A 849 54.57 13.82 -45.48
C ALA A 849 54.75 12.35 -45.05
N PRO A 850 53.75 11.46 -45.24
CA PRO A 850 53.73 10.08 -44.72
C PRO A 850 55.00 9.25 -44.99
N ALA A 851 55.60 9.43 -46.17
CA ALA A 851 56.82 8.72 -46.58
C ALA A 851 58.11 9.22 -45.92
N GLU A 852 58.10 10.40 -45.30
CA GLU A 852 59.25 11.06 -44.65
C GLU A 852 58.91 11.57 -43.23
N ALA A 853 57.81 11.06 -42.65
CA ALA A 853 57.23 11.63 -41.43
C ALA A 853 58.13 11.34 -40.22
N GLN A 854 58.44 12.38 -39.44
CA GLN A 854 59.33 12.26 -38.29
C GLN A 854 58.54 12.07 -37.00
N ARG A 855 58.82 10.99 -36.25
CA ARG A 855 58.24 10.77 -34.93
C ARG A 855 58.62 11.90 -33.99
N ARG A 856 57.62 12.49 -33.34
CA ARG A 856 57.78 13.56 -32.38
C ARG A 856 57.01 13.25 -31.10
N SER A 857 57.70 13.38 -29.97
CA SER A 857 57.07 13.22 -28.65
C SER A 857 56.21 14.44 -28.32
N LEU A 858 55.04 14.19 -27.76
CA LEU A 858 54.04 15.17 -27.36
C LEU A 858 53.85 15.15 -25.85
N GLN A 859 53.73 16.34 -25.28
CA GLN A 859 53.09 16.54 -23.99
C GLN A 859 51.69 17.06 -24.24
N LEU A 860 50.71 16.27 -23.82
CA LEU A 860 49.30 16.52 -24.05
C LEU A 860 48.65 17.03 -22.76
N GLY A 861 47.72 17.96 -22.92
CA GLY A 861 46.84 18.48 -21.87
C GLY A 861 45.44 17.92 -22.03
N ASP A 862 44.43 18.71 -21.63
CA ASP A 862 43.03 18.30 -21.72
C ASP A 862 42.60 17.99 -23.17
N SER A 863 41.65 17.08 -23.32
CA SER A 863 41.10 16.67 -24.61
C SER A 863 39.58 16.76 -24.62
N ASN A 864 39.02 16.90 -25.81
CA ASN A 864 37.64 16.53 -26.08
C ASN A 864 37.61 15.38 -27.10
N ASP A 865 36.42 15.04 -27.60
CA ASP A 865 36.23 13.88 -28.49
C ASP A 865 36.92 14.02 -29.86
N GLU A 866 37.36 15.23 -30.24
CA GLU A 866 37.96 15.51 -31.55
C GLU A 866 39.42 15.96 -31.47
N PHE A 867 39.77 16.77 -30.48
CA PHE A 867 41.07 17.46 -30.37
C PHE A 867 41.66 17.36 -28.96
N ILE A 868 42.99 17.27 -28.89
CA ILE A 868 43.78 17.30 -27.67
C ILE A 868 44.60 18.59 -27.62
N VAL A 869 44.67 19.24 -26.47
CA VAL A 869 45.60 20.36 -26.24
C VAL A 869 47.03 19.86 -26.25
N VAL A 870 47.90 20.49 -27.05
CA VAL A 870 49.33 20.21 -27.07
C VAL A 870 50.06 21.25 -26.24
N GLU A 871 50.58 20.82 -25.09
CA GLU A 871 51.35 21.68 -24.19
C GLU A 871 52.81 21.85 -24.69
N ALA A 872 53.39 20.78 -25.24
CA ALA A 872 54.72 20.82 -25.85
C ALA A 872 54.88 19.75 -26.94
N GLY A 873 55.72 20.06 -27.93
CA GLY A 873 56.09 19.13 -29.01
C GLY A 873 55.73 19.63 -30.40
N LEU A 874 54.69 20.45 -30.57
CA LEU A 874 54.27 20.96 -31.89
C LEU A 874 54.31 22.49 -31.96
N ARG A 875 54.32 22.98 -33.19
CA ARG A 875 54.20 24.40 -33.53
C ARG A 875 53.02 24.60 -34.47
N GLU A 876 52.47 25.80 -34.42
CA GLU A 876 51.45 26.24 -35.36
C GLU A 876 51.97 26.16 -36.80
N GLY A 877 51.20 25.53 -37.69
CA GLY A 877 51.56 25.24 -39.06
C GLY A 877 52.29 23.90 -39.29
N ASP A 878 52.59 23.13 -38.25
CA ASP A 878 53.12 21.77 -38.42
C ASP A 878 52.05 20.86 -39.05
N GLN A 879 52.45 20.03 -40.01
CA GLN A 879 51.55 19.05 -40.65
C GLN A 879 51.73 17.68 -39.98
N VAL A 880 50.75 17.26 -39.19
CA VAL A 880 50.75 15.99 -38.45
C VAL A 880 50.01 14.91 -39.23
N VAL A 881 50.54 13.69 -39.24
CA VAL A 881 49.92 12.57 -39.96
C VAL A 881 48.71 12.06 -39.19
N LEU A 882 47.56 11.95 -39.85
CA LEU A 882 46.35 11.34 -39.29
C LEU A 882 46.43 9.80 -39.45
N ASN A 883 46.03 9.06 -38.41
CA ASN A 883 46.10 7.60 -38.33
C ASN A 883 47.48 7.03 -38.71
N PRO A 884 48.58 7.47 -38.07
CA PRO A 884 49.94 7.12 -38.48
C PRO A 884 50.23 5.61 -38.44
N THR A 885 49.52 4.84 -37.61
CA THR A 885 49.61 3.36 -37.55
C THR A 885 49.11 2.66 -38.82
N ALA A 886 48.34 3.32 -39.69
CA ALA A 886 47.92 2.72 -40.96
C ALA A 886 48.91 3.00 -42.10
N PHE A 887 49.79 4.00 -41.96
CA PHE A 887 50.52 4.58 -43.09
C PHE A 887 52.02 4.82 -42.86
N VAL A 888 52.52 4.66 -41.64
CA VAL A 888 53.93 4.80 -41.29
C VAL A 888 54.42 3.48 -40.67
N GLU A 889 55.34 2.77 -41.34
CA GLU A 889 55.90 1.49 -40.86
C GLU A 889 56.49 1.60 -39.44
N GLU A 890 57.15 2.73 -39.13
CA GLU A 890 57.75 2.99 -37.82
C GLU A 890 56.70 3.18 -36.70
N ALA A 891 55.46 3.53 -37.06
CA ALA A 891 54.33 3.62 -36.12
C ALA A 891 53.71 2.23 -35.85
N LEU A 892 53.63 1.36 -36.86
CA LEU A 892 53.18 -0.03 -36.73
C LEU A 892 54.05 -0.84 -35.76
N ASP A 893 55.38 -0.79 -35.92
CA ASP A 893 56.35 -1.48 -35.06
C ASP A 893 56.26 -1.00 -33.58
N SER A 894 55.91 0.26 -33.36
CA SER A 894 55.78 0.86 -32.03
C SER A 894 54.53 0.42 -31.25
N THR A 895 53.52 -0.08 -31.97
CA THR A 895 52.30 -0.66 -31.36
C THR A 895 52.39 -2.18 -31.17
N GLU A 896 53.04 -2.91 -32.09
CA GLU A 896 53.14 -4.38 -32.01
C GLU A 896 54.03 -4.86 -30.85
N THR A 897 55.01 -4.05 -30.44
CA THR A 897 55.92 -4.36 -29.33
C THR A 897 55.27 -4.36 -27.93
N GLY A 898 54.02 -3.90 -27.80
CA GLY A 898 53.26 -3.90 -26.53
C GLY A 898 52.29 -5.07 -26.32
N THR A 899 51.99 -5.87 -27.35
CA THR A 899 50.91 -6.89 -27.29
C THR A 899 51.35 -8.29 -26.84
N GLU A 900 52.61 -8.48 -26.44
CA GLU A 900 53.11 -9.73 -25.84
C GLU A 900 53.55 -9.52 -24.39
N SER A 901 52.61 -9.14 -23.50
CA SER A 901 52.66 -9.59 -22.09
C SER A 901 51.37 -9.30 -21.33
N GLN A 902 50.52 -10.32 -21.16
CA GLN A 902 49.87 -10.67 -19.88
C GLN A 902 49.10 -12.01 -20.01
N PRO A 903 49.13 -12.89 -19.00
CA PRO A 903 48.39 -14.16 -19.00
C PRO A 903 46.89 -14.00 -18.69
#